data_AF-A0A345UT48-F1
#
_entry.id   AF-A0A345UT48-F1
#
_cell.length_a   1.000
_cell.length_b   1.000
_cell.length_c   1.000
_cell.angle_alpha   90.00
_cell.angle_beta   90.00
_cell.angle_gamma   90.00
#
_symmetry.space_group_name_H-M   'P 1'
#
loop_
_entity.id
_entity.type
_entity.pdbx_description
1 polymer ?
#
loop_
_entity_poly.entity_id
_entity_poly.type
_entity_poly.pdbx_seq_one_letter_code
_entity_poly.pdbx_strand_id
1 'polypeptide(L)'
;MIRRSLPAIFALVFAGPLLAAPAGQQTLFNFVRPADVVKVATENADLPQANAEQTPEGEVLRRVTFNPTARPTLRLSPQTGAWDWSQSGMMSLRIQSAMNWAVTVYVQIQSNDGKTLVSRVDLPAGPAQTLLVPLSATSPLSQGMKAGPVMPMTIDGQRILLASSSGELDRRQVVSVSLSMDQPKAAQSLLLERFGVQDEGEVIKSAYGNLVDAYGQSTRSKWPEKVANDEQLKSAAAKEQQQLKTWLAEREKSSLDKFGGWNKGPAFKASGFFRTEKRDGRWYLVTPEGHPFYSLGVNTVSPEVNQTYVAGREYMFESLPKPEEPLASHFGEGDNRGGNGVDQGRGYNFGRWYDFYGANLQRLYGEPCIPDSGNKAGVAEAAKAGAAEEAATNANAPVAASEQPKAGVAESAATSGQSVAAPCKNTVDEQKWASHTLDRLQAWGFNTVGNWSAPALGDAERMPYTLPLSIVGDYTSISTGTDWWGGMPDPFDPRFAMATERAVAIAARDHRDDPWLIGYFADNELAWAGPGDDPKSRYALAYGTLKMTTDVPAKRAFLKQLRDKYRNQAGLSKAWGIDLPAWELMEDPGFEAPLPNPEHPEIEADFKYFQKVFADTYFKTISDSLKWHAPNQLLLGGRFATSTPEAVASCAQYCDVLSFNMYTLQPQDGYDFAALRSLDKPVLITEFNFGSTDRGPFWGGVTPLSKEEDRGPAYANFLKQALSEPSIVGVHWFQYLDQPVTGRLLDGENGHFGLVGVTDLPFQGFVEAVRKSNLATVDQLNKEAQKAAATANKAGHEAEGGRNADAGKGPGQGAGHTGGHSGNGH
;
A
#
# COMPACT_ATOMS: atom_id res chain seq x y z
N MET A 1 -34.31 69.56 54.18
CA MET A 1 -34.39 70.48 53.02
C MET A 1 -34.30 69.67 51.73
N ILE A 2 -35.36 69.75 50.92
CA ILE A 2 -35.45 69.69 49.45
C ILE A 2 -34.72 68.55 48.69
N ARG A 3 -35.56 67.67 48.09
CA ARG A 3 -35.28 66.70 47.01
C ARG A 3 -34.63 67.34 45.78
N ARG A 4 -33.71 66.64 45.10
CA ARG A 4 -33.56 66.70 43.63
C ARG A 4 -33.16 65.35 43.02
N SER A 5 -33.74 65.14 41.85
CA SER A 5 -33.89 63.95 41.01
C SER A 5 -32.68 63.68 40.12
N LEU A 6 -32.48 62.41 39.73
CA LEU A 6 -31.69 61.99 38.56
C LEU A 6 -32.23 60.65 38.02
N PRO A 7 -32.71 60.59 36.77
CA PRO A 7 -32.80 59.35 36.02
C PRO A 7 -31.82 59.30 34.83
N ALA A 8 -31.67 58.06 34.35
CA ALA A 8 -30.78 57.52 33.33
C ALA A 8 -30.79 58.18 31.92
N ILE A 9 -29.81 57.79 31.09
CA ILE A 9 -29.70 57.74 29.59
C ILE A 9 -28.22 58.02 29.24
N PHE A 10 -27.44 57.30 28.42
CA PHE A 10 -27.58 56.18 27.48
C PHE A 10 -26.16 55.61 27.25
N ALA A 11 -25.99 54.29 27.24
CA ALA A 11 -24.76 53.64 26.75
C ALA A 11 -25.00 53.14 25.32
N LEU A 12 -24.10 53.53 24.41
CA LEU A 12 -24.11 53.23 22.99
C LEU A 12 -23.97 51.72 22.71
N VAL A 13 -24.86 51.23 21.85
CA VAL A 13 -24.84 49.90 21.23
C VAL A 13 -23.71 49.84 20.19
N PHE A 14 -22.76 48.92 20.37
CA PHE A 14 -21.97 48.35 19.27
C PHE A 14 -22.45 46.93 19.05
N ALA A 15 -23.30 46.74 18.04
CA ALA A 15 -23.62 45.43 17.49
C ALA A 15 -22.60 45.12 16.38
N GLY A 16 -21.80 44.07 16.56
CA GLY A 16 -20.98 43.52 15.48
C GLY A 16 -21.84 42.90 14.37
N PRO A 17 -21.35 42.79 13.13
CA PRO A 17 -22.15 42.30 12.01
C PRO A 17 -22.43 40.80 12.17
N LEU A 18 -23.71 40.45 12.20
CA LEU A 18 -24.19 39.10 11.94
C LEU A 18 -23.85 38.75 10.48
N LEU A 19 -22.89 37.84 10.28
CA LEU A 19 -22.66 37.23 8.96
C LEU A 19 -23.94 36.50 8.55
N ALA A 20 -24.58 36.96 7.48
CA ALA A 20 -25.71 36.27 6.87
C ALA A 20 -25.29 34.87 6.44
N ALA A 21 -26.17 33.88 6.65
CA ALA A 21 -25.93 32.52 6.16
C ALA A 21 -25.79 32.55 4.62
N PRO A 22 -24.83 31.83 4.03
CA PRO A 22 -24.73 31.70 2.58
C PRO A 22 -26.04 31.16 1.98
N ALA A 23 -26.36 31.62 0.77
CA ALA A 23 -27.53 31.14 0.02
C ALA A 23 -27.47 29.60 -0.13
N GLY A 24 -28.58 28.91 0.12
CA GLY A 24 -28.67 27.43 0.07
C GLY A 24 -28.40 26.71 1.40
N GLN A 25 -28.10 27.41 2.50
CA GLN A 25 -27.95 26.81 3.82
C GLN A 25 -29.25 26.89 4.64
N GLN A 26 -29.76 25.73 5.08
CA GLN A 26 -30.90 25.62 5.98
C GLN A 26 -30.43 25.23 7.39
N THR A 27 -30.58 26.15 8.36
CA THR A 27 -30.37 25.80 9.78
C THR A 27 -31.59 25.06 10.32
N LEU A 28 -31.37 23.84 10.83
CA LEU A 28 -32.42 23.01 11.43
C LEU A 28 -32.44 23.15 12.95
N PHE A 29 -31.28 23.31 13.59
CA PHE A 29 -31.19 23.46 15.04
C PHE A 29 -30.02 24.34 15.44
N ASN A 30 -30.20 25.12 16.50
CA ASN A 30 -29.14 25.88 17.14
C ASN A 30 -29.03 25.45 18.61
N PHE A 31 -27.90 24.88 19.01
CA PHE A 31 -27.70 24.37 20.36
C PHE A 31 -27.67 25.46 21.43
N VAL A 32 -27.27 26.68 21.06
CA VAL A 32 -27.19 27.86 21.95
C VAL A 32 -28.55 28.56 22.07
N ARG A 33 -29.31 28.62 20.97
CA ARG A 33 -30.67 29.18 20.90
C ARG A 33 -31.63 28.14 20.31
N PRO A 34 -32.04 27.13 21.11
CA PRO A 34 -32.85 26.03 20.61
C PRO A 34 -34.16 26.54 20.00
N ALA A 35 -34.47 26.06 18.80
CA ALA A 35 -35.79 26.18 18.20
C ALA A 35 -36.51 24.83 18.32
N ASP A 36 -37.84 24.84 18.43
CA ASP A 36 -38.64 23.66 18.77
C ASP A 36 -38.73 22.59 17.66
N VAL A 37 -37.96 22.66 16.57
CA VAL A 37 -38.11 21.80 15.39
C VAL A 37 -37.29 20.50 15.42
N VAL A 38 -36.35 20.34 16.36
CA VAL A 38 -35.51 19.14 16.50
C VAL A 38 -35.58 18.60 17.93
N LYS A 39 -35.81 17.29 18.07
CA LYS A 39 -35.67 16.53 19.32
C LYS A 39 -34.20 16.19 19.53
N VAL A 40 -33.70 16.48 20.73
CA VAL A 40 -32.34 16.13 21.15
C VAL A 40 -32.43 15.10 22.27
N ALA A 41 -31.81 13.94 22.07
CA ALA A 41 -31.72 12.89 23.07
C ALA A 41 -30.25 12.51 23.28
N THR A 42 -29.91 12.11 24.50
CA THR A 42 -28.59 11.59 24.84
C THR A 42 -28.69 10.18 25.42
N GLU A 43 -27.67 9.38 25.15
CA GLU A 43 -27.48 8.05 25.73
C GLU A 43 -26.03 7.98 26.21
N ASN A 44 -25.82 7.85 27.53
CA ASN A 44 -24.49 7.94 28.14
C ASN A 44 -23.72 9.23 27.74
N ALA A 45 -24.44 10.32 27.49
CA ALA A 45 -23.88 11.65 27.23
C ALA A 45 -24.69 12.72 27.96
N ASP A 46 -24.01 13.80 28.34
CA ASP A 46 -24.57 14.89 29.13
C ASP A 46 -24.63 16.17 28.29
N LEU A 47 -25.82 16.76 28.19
CA LEU A 47 -26.09 18.06 27.56
C LEU A 47 -26.65 19.02 28.61
N PRO A 48 -25.80 19.79 29.31
CA PRO A 48 -26.25 20.71 30.36
C PRO A 48 -27.23 21.76 29.80
N GLN A 49 -28.28 22.09 30.56
CA GLN A 49 -29.34 23.00 30.11
C GLN A 49 -28.91 24.48 30.01
N ALA A 50 -27.85 24.92 30.70
CA ALA A 50 -27.65 26.34 31.00
C ALA A 50 -26.40 27.03 30.41
N ASN A 51 -25.42 26.31 29.86
CA ASN A 51 -24.10 26.89 29.61
C ASN A 51 -23.75 26.92 28.12
N ALA A 52 -24.04 28.05 27.48
CA ALA A 52 -23.31 28.43 26.29
C ALA A 52 -21.90 28.90 26.73
N GLU A 53 -20.88 28.42 26.04
CA GLU A 53 -19.48 28.69 26.32
C GLU A 53 -18.91 29.57 25.23
N GLN A 54 -18.21 30.62 25.65
CA GLN A 54 -17.47 31.45 24.72
C GLN A 54 -16.09 30.82 24.48
N THR A 55 -15.75 30.58 23.21
CA THR A 55 -14.43 30.08 22.81
C THR A 55 -13.38 31.19 22.93
N PRO A 56 -12.08 30.84 22.92
CA PRO A 56 -11.02 31.85 22.86
C PRO A 56 -11.16 32.84 21.70
N GLU A 57 -11.75 32.40 20.58
CA GLU A 57 -12.01 33.21 19.38
C GLU A 57 -13.32 33.99 19.44
N GLY A 58 -14.05 33.92 20.56
CA GLY A 58 -15.26 34.69 20.82
C GLY A 58 -16.55 34.06 20.28
N GLU A 59 -16.49 32.86 19.71
CA GLU A 59 -17.69 32.11 19.29
C GLU A 59 -18.45 31.58 20.51
N VAL A 60 -19.77 31.45 20.40
CA VAL A 60 -20.60 30.93 21.48
C VAL A 60 -21.13 29.57 21.03
N LEU A 61 -20.74 28.50 21.73
CA LEU A 61 -21.15 27.13 21.44
C LEU A 61 -21.65 26.44 22.71
N ARG A 62 -22.27 25.26 22.60
CA ARG A 62 -22.78 24.50 23.74
C ARG A 62 -22.06 23.17 23.90
N ARG A 63 -21.63 22.87 25.12
CA ARG A 63 -20.94 21.63 25.44
C ARG A 63 -21.87 20.41 25.50
N VAL A 64 -21.39 19.32 24.92
CA VAL A 64 -21.90 17.96 25.09
C VAL A 64 -20.76 17.10 25.60
N THR A 65 -20.96 16.36 26.68
CA THR A 65 -19.95 15.46 27.27
C THR A 65 -20.34 14.01 27.01
N PHE A 66 -19.45 13.24 26.36
CA PHE A 66 -19.60 11.82 26.08
C PHE A 66 -18.89 11.00 27.16
N ASN A 67 -19.61 10.16 27.89
CA ASN A 67 -19.08 9.38 29.00
C ASN A 67 -18.30 8.14 28.53
N PRO A 68 -17.28 7.65 29.28
CA PRO A 68 -16.43 6.52 28.91
C PRO A 68 -17.17 5.17 28.99
N THR A 69 -18.11 4.99 28.07
CA THR A 69 -18.94 3.79 27.92
C THR A 69 -18.79 3.24 26.50
N ALA A 70 -19.41 2.10 26.19
CA ALA A 70 -19.19 1.44 24.91
C ALA A 70 -19.48 2.33 23.69
N ARG A 71 -20.58 3.10 23.72
CA ARG A 71 -20.99 3.98 22.62
C ARG A 71 -21.84 5.17 23.09
N PRO A 72 -21.26 6.14 23.83
CA PRO A 72 -21.99 7.36 24.21
C PRO A 72 -22.47 8.08 22.96
N THR A 73 -23.72 8.55 22.98
CA THR A 73 -24.41 9.05 21.78
C THR A 73 -25.24 10.29 22.06
N LEU A 74 -25.15 11.26 21.16
CA LEU A 74 -26.08 12.38 21.02
C LEU A 74 -26.91 12.15 19.75
N ARG A 75 -28.23 12.11 19.86
CA ARG A 75 -29.15 11.91 18.73
C ARG A 75 -30.02 13.13 18.49
N LEU A 76 -30.09 13.53 17.23
CA LEU A 76 -30.97 14.57 16.69
C LEU A 76 -32.03 13.89 15.81
N SER A 77 -33.31 14.20 16.05
CA SER A 77 -34.45 13.66 15.29
C SER A 77 -35.49 14.74 15.02
N PRO A 78 -36.30 14.63 13.95
CA PRO A 78 -37.42 15.55 13.73
C PRO A 78 -38.45 15.43 14.87
N GLN A 79 -39.18 16.51 15.16
CA GLN A 79 -40.29 16.43 16.12
C GLN A 79 -41.36 15.43 15.68
N THR A 80 -41.69 15.42 14.39
CA THR A 80 -42.67 14.55 13.76
C THR A 80 -42.18 14.09 12.39
N GLY A 81 -42.54 12.87 11.98
CA GLY A 81 -42.24 12.34 10.65
C GLY A 81 -40.74 12.17 10.37
N ALA A 82 -40.32 12.62 9.19
CA ALA A 82 -38.95 12.56 8.70
C ALA A 82 -38.57 13.91 8.06
N TRP A 83 -37.28 14.23 8.00
CA TRP A 83 -36.79 15.34 7.18
C TRP A 83 -36.68 14.91 5.71
N ASP A 84 -37.10 15.80 4.80
CA ASP A 84 -36.82 15.69 3.37
C ASP A 84 -35.60 16.57 3.02
N TRP A 85 -34.48 15.91 2.77
CA TRP A 85 -33.21 16.50 2.33
C TRP A 85 -32.90 16.17 0.87
N SER A 86 -33.90 15.82 0.06
CA SER A 86 -33.71 15.46 -1.35
C SER A 86 -33.06 16.56 -2.19
N GLN A 87 -33.25 17.83 -1.79
CA GLN A 87 -32.64 18.99 -2.44
C GLN A 87 -31.27 19.37 -1.87
N SER A 88 -30.82 18.75 -0.77
CA SER A 88 -29.55 19.09 -0.13
C SER A 88 -28.43 18.10 -0.50
N GLY A 89 -27.20 18.59 -0.54
CA GLY A 89 -26.01 17.78 -0.81
C GLY A 89 -25.24 17.39 0.45
N MET A 90 -25.31 18.21 1.50
CA MET A 90 -24.48 18.07 2.69
C MET A 90 -25.27 18.30 3.97
N MET A 91 -24.96 17.54 5.02
CA MET A 91 -25.23 17.93 6.40
C MET A 91 -24.12 18.87 6.87
N SER A 92 -24.48 19.95 7.56
CA SER A 92 -23.55 20.92 8.16
C SER A 92 -23.68 20.96 9.68
N LEU A 93 -22.55 21.03 10.38
CA LEU A 93 -22.49 21.19 11.83
C LEU A 93 -21.32 22.09 12.23
N ARG A 94 -21.61 23.22 12.88
CA ARG A 94 -20.58 24.02 13.55
C ARG A 94 -20.14 23.32 14.84
N ILE A 95 -18.88 22.92 14.89
CA ILE A 95 -18.33 22.01 15.91
C ILE A 95 -16.91 22.44 16.32
N GLN A 96 -16.56 22.17 17.57
CA GLN A 96 -15.21 22.28 18.10
C GLN A 96 -14.93 21.12 19.06
N SER A 97 -13.71 20.59 19.05
CA SER A 97 -13.26 19.71 20.14
C SER A 97 -13.04 20.58 21.38
N ALA A 98 -13.68 20.22 22.50
CA ALA A 98 -13.42 20.88 23.78
C ALA A 98 -12.24 20.25 24.54
N MET A 99 -11.48 19.38 23.85
CA MET A 99 -10.30 18.71 24.36
C MET A 99 -9.04 19.38 23.79
N ASN A 100 -7.91 19.27 24.49
CA ASN A 100 -6.60 19.70 23.98
C ASN A 100 -5.93 18.62 23.09
N TRP A 101 -6.67 17.58 22.69
CA TRP A 101 -6.26 16.56 21.74
C TRP A 101 -7.36 16.30 20.70
N ALA A 102 -7.02 15.62 19.61
CA ALA A 102 -7.97 15.24 18.57
C ALA A 102 -8.90 14.11 19.05
N VAL A 103 -10.19 14.19 18.72
CA VAL A 103 -11.19 13.19 19.09
C VAL A 103 -11.80 12.56 17.84
N THR A 104 -12.03 11.25 17.85
CA THR A 104 -12.74 10.57 16.76
C THR A 104 -14.24 10.57 17.06
N VAL A 105 -15.03 11.17 16.16
CA VAL A 105 -16.48 11.25 16.24
C VAL A 105 -17.09 10.49 15.06
N TYR A 106 -18.03 9.61 15.34
CA TYR A 106 -18.85 8.95 14.33
C TYR A 106 -20.14 9.73 14.13
N VAL A 107 -20.39 10.18 12.91
CA VAL A 107 -21.67 10.76 12.48
C VAL A 107 -22.43 9.71 11.70
N GLN A 108 -23.62 9.34 12.19
CA GLN A 108 -24.52 8.41 11.51
C GLN A 108 -25.81 9.13 11.13
N ILE A 109 -26.15 9.12 9.84
CA ILE A 109 -27.41 9.64 9.30
C ILE A 109 -28.25 8.44 8.89
N GLN A 110 -29.48 8.34 9.40
CA GLN A 110 -30.36 7.19 9.14
C GLN A 110 -31.66 7.64 8.47
N SER A 111 -32.07 6.93 7.42
CA SER A 111 -33.39 7.06 6.80
C SER A 111 -34.40 6.07 7.38
N ASN A 112 -35.69 6.36 7.19
CA ASN A 112 -36.80 5.60 7.75
C ASN A 112 -36.86 4.13 7.26
N ASP A 113 -36.24 3.84 6.12
CA ASP A 113 -36.09 2.48 5.56
C ASP A 113 -34.95 1.68 6.22
N GLY A 114 -34.28 2.25 7.23
CA GLY A 114 -33.19 1.61 7.98
C GLY A 114 -31.82 1.81 7.36
N LYS A 115 -31.71 2.39 6.14
CA LYS A 115 -30.41 2.67 5.53
C LYS A 115 -29.64 3.73 6.33
N THR A 116 -28.33 3.57 6.36
CA THR A 116 -27.45 4.45 7.12
C THR A 116 -26.26 4.91 6.29
N LEU A 117 -25.97 6.21 6.41
CA LEU A 117 -24.71 6.80 5.99
C LEU A 117 -23.87 7.08 7.24
N VAL A 118 -22.60 6.66 7.21
CA VAL A 118 -21.69 6.76 8.35
C VAL A 118 -20.40 7.46 7.95
N SER A 119 -20.00 8.43 8.77
CA SER A 119 -18.75 9.18 8.66
C SER A 119 -17.93 9.03 9.94
N ARG A 120 -16.68 8.59 9.80
CA ARG A 120 -15.67 8.69 10.86
C ARG A 120 -14.94 10.02 10.70
N VAL A 121 -15.00 10.87 11.71
CA VAL A 121 -14.47 12.23 11.70
C VAL A 121 -13.38 12.34 12.76
N ASP A 122 -12.13 12.50 12.32
CA ASP A 122 -11.03 12.85 13.21
C ASP A 122 -11.05 14.37 13.43
N LEU A 123 -11.65 14.81 14.53
CA LEU A 123 -11.86 16.21 14.89
C LEU A 123 -10.64 16.73 15.67
N PRO A 124 -9.78 17.59 15.07
CA PRO A 124 -8.62 18.10 15.78
C PRO A 124 -8.99 19.07 16.90
N ALA A 125 -8.08 19.24 17.84
CA ALA A 125 -8.11 20.38 18.75
C ALA A 125 -7.91 21.69 17.98
N GLY A 126 -8.51 22.77 18.43
CA GLY A 126 -8.42 24.07 17.77
C GLY A 126 -9.74 24.85 17.83
N PRO A 127 -9.85 25.95 17.07
CA PRO A 127 -11.06 26.78 17.03
C PRO A 127 -12.22 26.03 16.38
N ALA A 128 -13.44 26.58 16.52
CA ALA A 128 -14.60 25.97 15.90
C ALA A 128 -14.50 25.98 14.36
N GLN A 129 -15.12 24.97 13.76
CA GLN A 129 -15.10 24.72 12.33
C GLN A 129 -16.44 24.15 11.88
N THR A 130 -16.70 24.22 10.58
CA THR A 130 -17.91 23.68 10.00
C THR A 130 -17.62 22.28 9.47
N LEU A 131 -18.11 21.27 10.17
CA LEU A 131 -18.13 19.89 9.69
C LEU A 131 -19.18 19.79 8.57
N LEU A 132 -18.74 19.31 7.41
CA LEU A 132 -19.60 19.00 6.26
C LEU A 132 -19.56 17.49 6.02
N VAL A 133 -20.73 16.86 6.08
CA VAL A 133 -20.91 15.43 5.80
C VAL A 133 -21.73 15.31 4.51
N PRO A 134 -21.14 14.81 3.41
CA PRO A 134 -21.86 14.51 2.17
C PRO A 134 -23.00 13.54 2.41
N LEU A 135 -24.17 13.82 1.84
CA LEU A 135 -25.38 13.00 1.96
C LEU A 135 -25.42 11.83 0.96
N SER A 136 -24.35 11.68 0.17
CA SER A 136 -24.03 10.52 -0.66
C SER A 136 -22.68 9.98 -0.22
N ALA A 137 -22.47 8.66 -0.32
CA ALA A 137 -21.18 8.05 0.02
C ALA A 137 -20.06 8.63 -0.84
N THR A 138 -19.03 9.16 -0.19
CA THR A 138 -17.86 9.73 -0.86
C THR A 138 -16.62 9.55 0.00
N SER A 139 -15.50 9.37 -0.66
CA SER A 139 -14.19 9.15 -0.04
C SER A 139 -13.10 9.73 -0.95
N PRO A 140 -11.87 9.93 -0.44
CA PRO A 140 -10.73 10.19 -1.30
C PRO A 140 -10.60 9.18 -2.44
N LEU A 141 -10.91 7.90 -2.18
CA LEU A 141 -10.81 6.85 -3.20
C LEU A 141 -11.83 7.05 -4.33
N SER A 142 -13.03 7.57 -4.02
CA SER A 142 -14.00 7.99 -5.04
C SER A 142 -13.48 9.18 -5.88
N GLN A 143 -12.49 9.91 -5.39
CA GLN A 143 -11.74 10.96 -6.09
C GLN A 143 -10.45 10.42 -6.78
N GLY A 144 -10.28 9.10 -6.79
CA GLY A 144 -9.17 8.38 -7.43
C GLY A 144 -7.87 8.40 -6.63
N MET A 145 -7.90 8.69 -5.33
CA MET A 145 -6.71 8.79 -4.48
C MET A 145 -6.89 8.12 -3.10
N LYS A 146 -5.85 7.49 -2.56
CA LYS A 146 -5.93 6.76 -1.28
C LYS A 146 -6.22 7.68 -0.09
N ALA A 147 -5.59 8.86 -0.06
CA ALA A 147 -5.82 9.89 0.93
C ALA A 147 -6.12 11.24 0.26
N GLY A 148 -7.03 12.02 0.86
CA GLY A 148 -7.41 13.34 0.37
C GLY A 148 -6.63 14.47 1.06
N PRO A 149 -6.82 15.73 0.64
CA PRO A 149 -6.20 16.90 1.25
C PRO A 149 -6.42 16.96 2.76
N VAL A 150 -5.42 17.46 3.49
CA VAL A 150 -5.46 17.59 4.95
C VAL A 150 -6.61 18.50 5.36
N MET A 151 -7.41 18.02 6.32
CA MET A 151 -8.51 18.76 6.93
C MET A 151 -8.20 19.09 8.39
N PRO A 152 -8.77 20.18 8.95
CA PRO A 152 -9.61 21.18 8.29
C PRO A 152 -8.82 22.10 7.36
N MET A 153 -9.51 22.72 6.42
CA MET A 153 -8.93 23.74 5.54
C MET A 153 -9.80 25.00 5.50
N THR A 154 -9.22 26.12 5.06
CA THR A 154 -9.97 27.37 4.89
C THR A 154 -10.42 27.50 3.43
N ILE A 155 -11.72 27.59 3.21
CA ILE A 155 -12.35 27.85 1.90
C ILE A 155 -13.19 29.12 2.06
N ASP A 156 -12.94 30.14 1.24
CA ASP A 156 -13.64 31.44 1.29
C ASP A 156 -13.70 32.07 2.70
N GLY A 157 -12.60 31.97 3.44
CA GLY A 157 -12.49 32.48 4.82
C GLY A 157 -13.18 31.62 5.89
N GLN A 158 -13.83 30.52 5.50
CA GLN A 158 -14.47 29.57 6.42
C GLN A 158 -13.59 28.35 6.67
N ARG A 159 -13.41 28.00 7.95
CA ARG A 159 -12.74 26.76 8.35
C ARG A 159 -13.69 25.58 8.19
N ILE A 160 -13.44 24.74 7.19
CA ILE A 160 -14.23 23.58 6.81
C ILE A 160 -13.51 22.30 7.21
N LEU A 161 -14.27 21.34 7.75
CA LEU A 161 -13.87 19.95 7.94
C LEU A 161 -14.79 19.09 7.06
N LEU A 162 -14.31 18.72 5.87
CA LEU A 162 -15.05 17.86 4.96
C LEU A 162 -14.83 16.39 5.35
N ALA A 163 -15.90 15.69 5.72
CA ALA A 163 -15.84 14.28 6.08
C ALA A 163 -16.04 13.36 4.88
N SER A 164 -15.46 12.16 4.96
CA SER A 164 -15.83 11.04 4.10
C SER A 164 -17.06 10.32 4.67
N SER A 165 -17.84 9.67 3.82
CA SER A 165 -19.04 8.94 4.20
C SER A 165 -19.14 7.60 3.46
N SER A 166 -19.75 6.61 4.10
CA SER A 166 -19.96 5.26 3.57
C SER A 166 -21.36 4.75 3.91
N GLY A 167 -21.89 3.86 3.08
CA GLY A 167 -23.26 3.35 3.22
C GLY A 167 -24.26 4.01 2.25
N GLU A 168 -25.53 3.94 2.58
CA GLU A 168 -26.63 4.44 1.73
C GLU A 168 -27.61 5.28 2.55
N LEU A 169 -28.32 6.21 1.88
CA LEU A 169 -29.30 7.06 2.53
C LEU A 169 -30.44 7.40 1.55
N ASP A 170 -31.70 7.19 1.96
CA ASP A 170 -32.82 7.84 1.28
C ASP A 170 -33.06 9.24 1.87
N ARG A 171 -32.54 10.24 1.16
CA ARG A 171 -32.59 11.65 1.58
C ARG A 171 -34.01 12.20 1.74
N ARG A 172 -35.06 11.56 1.19
CA ARG A 172 -36.45 12.04 1.31
C ARG A 172 -37.08 11.75 2.67
N GLN A 173 -36.46 10.87 3.46
CA GLN A 173 -37.05 10.32 4.67
C GLN A 173 -36.02 10.12 5.78
N VAL A 174 -35.22 11.15 6.06
CA VAL A 174 -34.19 11.11 7.11
C VAL A 174 -34.83 11.22 8.50
N VAL A 175 -34.54 10.27 9.39
CA VAL A 175 -35.18 10.17 10.72
C VAL A 175 -34.23 10.44 11.88
N SER A 176 -32.91 10.36 11.67
CA SER A 176 -31.96 10.79 12.70
C SER A 176 -30.57 11.13 12.18
N VAL A 177 -29.89 12.00 12.93
CA VAL A 177 -28.44 12.18 12.93
C VAL A 177 -27.92 11.86 14.31
N SER A 178 -26.93 10.99 14.42
CA SER A 178 -26.31 10.62 15.69
C SER A 178 -24.82 10.94 15.66
N LEU A 179 -24.34 11.61 16.71
CA LEU A 179 -22.91 11.76 17.01
C LEU A 179 -22.58 10.73 18.08
N SER A 180 -21.57 9.91 17.87
CA SER A 180 -21.13 8.92 18.85
C SER A 180 -19.61 8.78 18.89
N MET A 181 -19.10 8.20 19.96
CA MET A 181 -17.70 7.82 20.11
C MET A 181 -17.63 6.33 20.41
N ASP A 182 -16.63 5.63 19.87
CA ASP A 182 -16.44 4.21 20.12
C ASP A 182 -15.49 4.01 21.31
N GLN A 183 -16.02 3.44 22.40
CA GLN A 183 -15.30 3.12 23.64
C GLN A 183 -14.28 4.17 24.11
N PRO A 184 -14.66 5.45 24.30
CA PRO A 184 -13.71 6.46 24.76
C PRO A 184 -13.15 6.11 26.15
N LYS A 185 -11.83 6.15 26.29
CA LYS A 185 -11.13 5.79 27.55
C LYS A 185 -11.31 6.81 28.68
N ALA A 186 -11.76 8.00 28.35
CA ALA A 186 -12.05 9.09 29.28
C ALA A 186 -13.27 9.87 28.76
N ALA A 187 -13.92 10.64 29.64
CA ALA A 187 -14.96 11.56 29.20
C ALA A 187 -14.41 12.57 28.19
N GLN A 188 -15.12 12.77 27.08
CA GLN A 188 -14.71 13.65 25.99
C GLN A 188 -15.81 14.64 25.67
N SER A 189 -15.46 15.89 25.42
CA SER A 189 -16.43 16.97 25.20
C SER A 189 -16.32 17.57 23.81
N LEU A 190 -17.49 17.85 23.21
CA LEU A 190 -17.63 18.62 21.98
C LEU A 190 -18.37 19.92 22.27
N LEU A 191 -18.01 21.01 21.60
CA LEU A 191 -18.81 22.23 21.57
C LEU A 191 -19.57 22.30 20.23
N LEU A 192 -20.89 22.46 20.29
CA LEU A 192 -21.79 22.45 19.11
C LEU A 192 -22.57 23.76 19.04
N GLU A 193 -22.85 24.24 17.82
CA GLU A 193 -23.67 25.45 17.61
C GLU A 193 -24.79 25.24 16.61
N ARG A 194 -24.53 25.39 15.30
CA ARG A 194 -25.55 25.30 14.25
C ARG A 194 -25.50 23.95 13.56
N PHE A 195 -26.62 23.24 13.57
CA PHE A 195 -26.86 22.02 12.81
C PHE A 195 -27.85 22.31 11.68
N GLY A 196 -27.58 21.80 10.49
CA GLY A 196 -28.44 22.02 9.34
C GLY A 196 -28.02 21.21 8.12
N VAL A 197 -28.56 21.61 6.98
CA VAL A 197 -28.20 21.08 5.66
C VAL A 197 -27.87 22.22 4.72
N GLN A 198 -27.10 21.91 3.69
CA GLN A 198 -26.80 22.85 2.61
C GLN A 198 -26.63 22.11 1.30
N ASP A 199 -26.69 22.86 0.20
CA ASP A 199 -26.27 22.37 -1.10
C ASP A 199 -24.78 21.98 -1.07
N GLU A 200 -24.39 21.01 -1.90
CA GLU A 200 -22.97 20.66 -2.05
C GLU A 200 -22.15 21.84 -2.58
N GLY A 201 -22.75 22.64 -3.46
CA GLY A 201 -22.10 23.77 -4.12
C GLY A 201 -20.81 23.34 -4.81
N GLU A 202 -19.78 24.17 -4.72
CA GLU A 202 -18.44 23.85 -5.24
C GLU A 202 -17.52 23.27 -4.14
N VAL A 203 -18.01 22.94 -2.94
CA VAL A 203 -17.15 22.62 -1.78
C VAL A 203 -16.18 21.47 -2.06
N ILE A 204 -16.66 20.37 -2.65
CA ILE A 204 -15.80 19.23 -3.02
C ILE A 204 -14.76 19.70 -4.04
N LYS A 205 -15.18 20.43 -5.07
CA LYS A 205 -14.29 20.96 -6.09
C LYS A 205 -13.28 21.97 -5.55
N SER A 206 -13.63 22.77 -4.54
CA SER A 206 -12.70 23.68 -3.85
C SER A 206 -11.70 22.92 -2.98
N ALA A 207 -12.15 21.87 -2.28
CA ALA A 207 -11.30 21.03 -1.47
C ALA A 207 -10.29 20.25 -2.32
N TYR A 208 -10.75 19.68 -3.44
CA TYR A 208 -9.94 18.86 -4.34
C TYR A 208 -9.40 19.62 -5.57
N GLY A 209 -9.66 20.91 -5.70
CA GLY A 209 -9.21 21.71 -6.84
C GLY A 209 -7.79 22.23 -6.68
N ASN A 210 -7.08 22.35 -7.80
CA ASN A 210 -5.71 22.87 -7.86
C ASN A 210 -4.78 22.18 -6.85
N LEU A 211 -4.79 20.85 -6.75
CA LEU A 211 -3.92 20.08 -5.86
C LEU A 211 -2.50 19.92 -6.41
N VAL A 212 -2.34 19.97 -7.73
CA VAL A 212 -1.11 19.61 -8.43
C VAL A 212 -0.64 20.77 -9.29
N ASP A 213 0.61 21.21 -9.11
CA ASP A 213 1.27 22.22 -9.94
C ASP A 213 1.83 21.63 -11.25
N ALA A 214 2.40 22.48 -12.11
CA ALA A 214 2.94 22.07 -13.42
C ALA A 214 4.10 21.04 -13.36
N TYR A 215 4.68 20.82 -12.18
CA TYR A 215 5.75 19.85 -11.92
C TYR A 215 5.24 18.56 -11.28
N GLY A 216 3.93 18.44 -11.04
CA GLY A 216 3.34 17.29 -10.35
C GLY A 216 3.36 17.42 -8.82
N GLN A 217 3.85 18.54 -8.27
CA GLN A 217 3.99 18.71 -6.83
C GLN A 217 2.69 19.22 -6.20
N SER A 218 2.48 18.87 -4.94
CA SER A 218 1.32 19.34 -4.18
C SER A 218 1.36 20.84 -3.96
N THR A 219 0.27 21.54 -4.26
CA THR A 219 0.08 22.99 -4.01
C THR A 219 -0.25 23.30 -2.56
N ARG A 220 -0.64 22.28 -1.78
CA ARG A 220 -1.15 22.42 -0.40
C ARG A 220 -0.05 22.64 0.64
N SER A 221 1.19 22.30 0.29
CA SER A 221 2.31 22.33 1.23
C SER A 221 3.53 23.03 0.62
N LYS A 222 4.43 23.48 1.49
CA LYS A 222 5.77 23.97 1.15
C LYS A 222 6.78 23.16 1.93
N TRP A 223 7.84 22.73 1.26
CA TRP A 223 8.93 21.96 1.86
C TRP A 223 10.27 22.36 1.20
N PRO A 224 11.42 22.02 1.80
CA PRO A 224 12.72 22.51 1.35
C PRO A 224 13.08 22.14 -0.10
N GLU A 225 12.71 20.94 -0.55
CA GLU A 225 13.03 20.41 -1.87
C GLU A 225 12.08 20.89 -2.98
N LYS A 226 10.98 21.58 -2.64
CA LYS A 226 9.99 22.02 -3.62
C LYS A 226 10.58 23.03 -4.59
N VAL A 227 10.42 22.80 -5.89
CA VAL A 227 10.86 23.73 -6.94
C VAL A 227 9.69 24.57 -7.47
N ALA A 228 9.99 25.79 -7.89
CA ALA A 228 9.03 26.72 -8.48
C ALA A 228 9.26 26.96 -9.98
N ASN A 229 10.44 26.59 -10.51
CA ASN A 229 10.81 26.79 -11.90
C ASN A 229 11.95 25.84 -12.34
N ASP A 230 12.22 25.82 -13.64
CA ASP A 230 13.24 24.97 -14.27
C ASP A 230 14.67 25.32 -13.82
N GLU A 231 14.96 26.59 -13.51
CA GLU A 231 16.26 27.02 -13.00
C GLU A 231 16.56 26.40 -11.63
N GLN A 232 15.57 26.39 -10.74
CA GLN A 232 15.69 25.73 -9.43
C GLN A 232 15.85 24.23 -9.58
N LEU A 233 15.06 23.59 -10.45
CA LEU A 233 15.14 22.16 -10.74
C LEU A 233 16.55 21.76 -11.24
N LYS A 234 17.05 22.46 -12.26
CA LYS A 234 18.38 22.21 -12.84
C LYS A 234 19.51 22.52 -11.85
N SER A 235 19.38 23.58 -11.04
CA SER A 235 20.36 23.92 -10.01
C SER A 235 20.44 22.86 -8.91
N ALA A 236 19.30 22.32 -8.48
CA ALA A 236 19.25 21.24 -7.48
C ALA A 236 19.88 19.94 -8.04
N ALA A 237 19.52 19.55 -9.26
CA ALA A 237 20.10 18.38 -9.91
C ALA A 237 21.63 18.51 -10.10
N ALA A 238 22.14 19.69 -10.47
CA ALA A 238 23.57 19.93 -10.60
C ALA A 238 24.32 19.80 -9.25
N LYS A 239 23.71 20.24 -8.14
CA LYS A 239 24.28 20.07 -6.80
C LYS A 239 24.35 18.60 -6.41
N GLU A 240 23.28 17.84 -6.68
CA GLU A 240 23.25 16.40 -6.45
C GLU A 240 24.36 15.70 -7.26
N GLN A 241 24.49 15.97 -8.55
CA GLN A 241 25.53 15.36 -9.39
C GLN A 241 26.94 15.57 -8.83
N GLN A 242 27.22 16.75 -8.26
CA GLN A 242 28.50 17.01 -7.62
C GLN A 242 28.69 16.19 -6.34
N GLN A 243 27.64 16.01 -5.55
CA GLN A 243 27.68 15.17 -4.36
C GLN A 243 27.88 13.68 -4.70
N LEU A 244 27.16 13.18 -5.72
CA LEU A 244 27.29 11.80 -6.18
C LEU A 244 28.72 11.46 -6.58
N LYS A 245 29.43 12.37 -7.28
CA LYS A 245 30.85 12.20 -7.61
C LYS A 245 31.71 11.95 -6.35
N THR A 246 31.49 12.71 -5.29
CA THR A 246 32.20 12.53 -4.02
C THR A 246 31.88 11.19 -3.39
N TRP A 247 30.60 10.82 -3.30
CA TRP A 247 30.18 9.57 -2.67
C TRP A 247 30.58 8.32 -3.46
N LEU A 248 30.60 8.37 -4.79
CA LEU A 248 31.10 7.28 -5.63
C LEU A 248 32.61 7.09 -5.46
N ALA A 249 33.39 8.18 -5.41
CA ALA A 249 34.83 8.10 -5.14
C ALA A 249 35.14 7.54 -3.73
N GLU A 250 34.25 7.74 -2.76
CA GLU A 250 34.33 7.07 -1.46
C GLU A 250 33.99 5.58 -1.57
N ARG A 251 32.94 5.24 -2.33
CA ARG A 251 32.50 3.86 -2.55
C ARG A 251 33.58 3.00 -3.22
N GLU A 252 34.30 3.54 -4.20
CA GLU A 252 35.40 2.85 -4.90
C GLU A 252 36.51 2.36 -3.96
N LYS A 253 36.64 2.96 -2.77
CA LYS A 253 37.62 2.54 -1.74
C LYS A 253 37.10 1.40 -0.87
N SER A 254 35.83 1.00 -1.01
CA SER A 254 35.21 -0.07 -0.23
C SER A 254 35.73 -1.43 -0.67
N SER A 255 35.89 -2.35 0.28
CA SER A 255 36.35 -3.72 0.02
C SER A 255 35.20 -4.62 -0.44
N LEU A 256 34.60 -4.29 -1.59
CA LEU A 256 33.53 -5.06 -2.22
C LEU A 256 34.03 -5.75 -3.49
N ASP A 257 33.42 -6.89 -3.85
CA ASP A 257 33.60 -7.51 -5.16
C ASP A 257 32.76 -6.78 -6.22
N LYS A 258 32.87 -7.23 -7.47
CA LYS A 258 32.14 -6.61 -8.59
C LYS A 258 30.62 -6.68 -8.45
N PHE A 259 30.10 -7.66 -7.71
CA PHE A 259 28.68 -7.84 -7.43
C PHE A 259 28.24 -7.14 -6.14
N GLY A 260 29.13 -6.45 -5.42
CA GLY A 260 28.81 -5.80 -4.15
C GLY A 260 28.85 -6.72 -2.92
N GLY A 261 29.37 -7.95 -3.05
CA GLY A 261 29.71 -8.83 -1.93
C GLY A 261 30.93 -8.33 -1.18
N TRP A 262 31.08 -8.65 0.11
CA TRP A 262 32.16 -8.09 0.92
C TRP A 262 33.39 -9.01 0.98
N ASN A 263 34.53 -8.52 0.46
CA ASN A 263 35.75 -9.32 0.26
C ASN A 263 36.42 -9.76 1.56
N LYS A 264 36.14 -9.06 2.66
CA LYS A 264 36.74 -9.32 3.99
C LYS A 264 35.90 -10.27 4.85
N GLY A 265 34.87 -10.87 4.27
CA GLY A 265 33.96 -11.78 4.95
C GLY A 265 34.44 -13.22 5.00
N PRO A 266 33.62 -14.13 5.58
CA PRO A 266 33.82 -15.56 5.41
C PRO A 266 33.88 -15.93 3.92
N ALA A 267 34.91 -16.68 3.49
CA ALA A 267 35.06 -17.08 2.10
C ALA A 267 34.19 -18.31 1.76
N PHE A 268 33.50 -18.27 0.63
CA PHE A 268 32.65 -19.33 0.13
C PHE A 268 33.16 -19.87 -1.22
N LYS A 269 32.67 -21.04 -1.64
CA LYS A 269 32.95 -21.53 -3.00
C LYS A 269 32.32 -20.59 -4.03
N ALA A 270 33.12 -20.08 -4.96
CA ALA A 270 32.67 -19.36 -6.14
C ALA A 270 31.98 -20.31 -7.12
N SER A 271 30.69 -20.10 -7.36
CA SER A 271 29.85 -20.91 -8.28
C SER A 271 29.68 -20.28 -9.65
N GLY A 272 30.00 -18.99 -9.81
CA GLY A 272 29.64 -18.22 -11.00
C GLY A 272 28.21 -17.66 -10.97
N PHE A 273 27.43 -17.98 -9.93
CA PHE A 273 26.04 -17.52 -9.74
C PHE A 273 25.76 -17.21 -8.28
N PHE A 274 24.75 -16.37 -8.04
CA PHE A 274 24.23 -16.15 -6.70
C PHE A 274 23.67 -17.45 -6.11
N ARG A 275 23.90 -17.65 -4.82
CA ARG A 275 23.38 -18.81 -4.08
C ARG A 275 23.20 -18.50 -2.61
N THR A 276 22.59 -19.41 -1.88
CA THR A 276 22.46 -19.32 -0.42
C THR A 276 23.44 -20.28 0.26
N GLU A 277 23.98 -19.90 1.41
CA GLU A 277 24.73 -20.81 2.28
C GLU A 277 24.56 -20.41 3.75
N LYS A 278 24.43 -21.40 4.62
CA LYS A 278 24.43 -21.20 6.06
C LYS A 278 25.83 -21.46 6.63
N ARG A 279 26.33 -20.57 7.47
CA ARG A 279 27.59 -20.72 8.19
C ARG A 279 27.45 -20.21 9.61
N ASP A 280 27.93 -21.00 10.57
CA ASP A 280 27.90 -20.67 12.00
C ASP A 280 26.52 -20.24 12.52
N GLY A 281 25.46 -20.86 12.00
CA GLY A 281 24.07 -20.54 12.38
C GLY A 281 23.44 -19.35 11.64
N ARG A 282 24.19 -18.62 10.81
CA ARG A 282 23.72 -17.48 10.01
C ARG A 282 23.60 -17.85 8.53
N TRP A 283 22.52 -17.40 7.91
CA TRP A 283 22.34 -17.47 6.46
C TRP A 283 23.02 -16.31 5.74
N TYR A 284 23.52 -16.59 4.53
CA TYR A 284 24.13 -15.64 3.62
C TYR A 284 23.57 -15.85 2.21
N LEU A 285 23.38 -14.75 1.48
CA LEU A 285 23.55 -14.81 0.03
C LEU A 285 25.06 -14.82 -0.26
N VAL A 286 25.46 -15.51 -1.31
CA VAL A 286 26.84 -15.63 -1.76
C VAL A 286 26.90 -15.17 -3.21
N THR A 287 27.79 -14.24 -3.49
CA THR A 287 28.02 -13.72 -4.85
C THR A 287 28.61 -14.82 -5.75
N PRO A 288 28.53 -14.63 -7.08
CA PRO A 288 29.23 -15.49 -8.04
C PRO A 288 30.72 -15.72 -7.75
N GLU A 289 31.40 -14.75 -7.12
CA GLU A 289 32.82 -14.82 -6.75
C GLU A 289 33.08 -15.50 -5.39
N GLY A 290 32.03 -15.96 -4.70
CA GLY A 290 32.17 -16.66 -3.42
C GLY A 290 32.31 -15.74 -2.22
N HIS A 291 31.89 -14.48 -2.33
CA HIS A 291 31.84 -13.57 -1.19
C HIS A 291 30.44 -13.46 -0.62
N PRO A 292 30.30 -13.26 0.70
CA PRO A 292 29.01 -13.03 1.31
C PRO A 292 28.39 -11.73 0.82
N PHE A 293 27.07 -11.75 0.70
CA PHE A 293 26.25 -10.69 0.17
C PHE A 293 25.03 -10.48 1.09
N TYR A 294 24.70 -9.22 1.34
CA TYR A 294 23.47 -8.83 2.01
C TYR A 294 22.76 -7.86 1.08
N SER A 295 21.58 -8.26 0.60
CA SER A 295 20.89 -7.54 -0.46
C SER A 295 20.19 -6.30 0.09
N LEU A 296 20.74 -5.12 -0.20
CA LEU A 296 20.12 -3.82 0.06
C LEU A 296 19.52 -3.33 -1.25
N GLY A 297 18.22 -3.56 -1.41
CA GLY A 297 17.49 -3.31 -2.65
C GLY A 297 16.55 -2.11 -2.61
N VAL A 298 16.17 -1.64 -3.79
CA VAL A 298 15.10 -0.65 -4.00
C VAL A 298 14.17 -1.18 -5.08
N ASN A 299 12.87 -1.25 -4.80
CA ASN A 299 11.86 -1.69 -5.77
C ASN A 299 11.33 -0.52 -6.62
N THR A 300 10.71 -0.88 -7.74
CA THR A 300 10.05 0.01 -8.70
C THR A 300 10.96 1.16 -9.17
N VAL A 301 12.23 0.84 -9.43
CA VAL A 301 13.17 1.82 -9.99
C VAL A 301 12.86 1.90 -11.48
N SER A 302 11.95 2.79 -11.87
CA SER A 302 11.46 2.92 -13.24
C SER A 302 11.06 4.36 -13.55
N PRO A 303 11.23 4.83 -14.80
CA PRO A 303 10.77 6.15 -15.21
C PRO A 303 9.27 6.23 -15.51
N GLU A 304 8.53 5.12 -15.47
CA GLU A 304 7.14 5.05 -15.98
C GLU A 304 6.08 4.85 -14.89
N VAL A 305 6.46 4.82 -13.61
CA VAL A 305 5.56 4.43 -12.50
C VAL A 305 4.82 5.59 -11.81
N ASN A 306 4.86 6.80 -12.38
CA ASN A 306 4.27 8.02 -11.78
C ASN A 306 3.07 8.61 -12.54
N GLN A 307 2.45 7.82 -13.40
CA GLN A 307 1.29 8.26 -14.16
C GLN A 307 0.05 8.41 -13.26
N THR A 308 -0.76 9.43 -13.54
CA THR A 308 -2.04 9.69 -12.86
C THR A 308 -3.12 10.03 -13.87
N TYR A 309 -4.34 9.48 -13.68
CA TYR A 309 -5.48 9.83 -14.52
C TYR A 309 -5.82 11.32 -14.38
N VAL A 310 -6.18 11.97 -15.48
CA VAL A 310 -6.62 13.38 -15.49
C VAL A 310 -8.06 13.52 -15.97
N ALA A 311 -8.55 12.58 -16.78
CA ALA A 311 -9.87 12.63 -17.39
C ALA A 311 -10.98 12.76 -16.33
N GLY A 312 -11.81 13.79 -16.46
CA GLY A 312 -12.93 14.06 -15.55
C GLY A 312 -12.55 14.69 -14.21
N ARG A 313 -11.24 14.89 -13.96
CA ARG A 313 -10.71 15.55 -12.76
C ARG A 313 -9.64 16.58 -13.08
N GLU A 314 -9.71 17.20 -14.26
CA GLU A 314 -8.79 18.24 -14.72
C GLU A 314 -8.71 19.43 -13.75
N TYR A 315 -9.81 19.72 -13.04
CA TYR A 315 -9.86 20.78 -12.04
C TYR A 315 -8.93 20.57 -10.84
N MET A 316 -8.40 19.35 -10.64
CA MET A 316 -7.41 19.06 -9.60
C MET A 316 -6.00 19.54 -9.97
N PHE A 317 -5.77 19.99 -11.21
CA PHE A 317 -4.46 20.38 -11.71
C PHE A 317 -4.47 21.88 -12.04
N GLU A 318 -3.50 22.65 -11.52
CA GLU A 318 -3.39 24.10 -11.79
C GLU A 318 -3.21 24.37 -13.28
N SER A 319 -2.43 23.52 -13.95
CA SER A 319 -2.29 23.50 -15.40
C SER A 319 -1.89 22.12 -15.88
N LEU A 320 -2.30 21.81 -17.11
CA LEU A 320 -1.89 20.65 -17.87
C LEU A 320 -1.37 21.17 -19.23
N PRO A 321 -0.35 20.52 -19.85
CA PRO A 321 0.20 21.02 -21.10
C PRO A 321 -0.85 21.06 -22.21
N LYS A 322 -0.79 22.09 -23.05
CA LYS A 322 -1.62 22.17 -24.25
C LYS A 322 -1.08 21.25 -25.34
N PRO A 323 -1.92 20.76 -26.28
CA PRO A 323 -1.49 19.80 -27.30
C PRO A 323 -0.26 20.22 -28.12
N GLU A 324 -0.06 21.52 -28.33
CA GLU A 324 1.08 22.10 -29.05
C GLU A 324 2.37 22.26 -28.22
N GLU A 325 2.28 22.11 -26.90
CA GLU A 325 3.42 22.28 -25.99
C GLU A 325 4.29 21.02 -25.96
N PRO A 326 5.63 21.15 -25.89
CA PRO A 326 6.53 19.99 -25.94
C PRO A 326 6.29 18.91 -24.87
N LEU A 327 5.72 19.29 -23.72
CA LEU A 327 5.43 18.38 -22.61
C LEU A 327 4.10 17.62 -22.77
N ALA A 328 3.31 17.91 -23.80
CA ALA A 328 2.08 17.17 -24.09
C ALA A 328 2.33 15.73 -24.59
N SER A 329 3.57 15.41 -24.97
CA SER A 329 3.99 14.04 -25.31
C SER A 329 3.88 13.05 -24.15
N HIS A 330 3.74 13.53 -22.90
CA HIS A 330 3.61 12.72 -21.69
C HIS A 330 2.15 12.40 -21.32
N PHE A 331 1.19 12.72 -22.18
CA PHE A 331 -0.16 12.16 -22.08
C PHE A 331 -0.22 10.75 -22.62
N GLY A 332 -1.09 9.93 -22.03
CA GLY A 332 -1.54 8.68 -22.63
C GLY A 332 -2.96 8.34 -22.19
N GLU A 333 -3.40 7.13 -22.53
CA GLU A 333 -4.72 6.61 -22.16
C GLU A 333 -4.58 5.22 -21.53
N GLY A 334 -5.51 4.85 -20.67
CA GLY A 334 -5.51 3.57 -19.96
C GLY A 334 -6.86 3.21 -19.39
N ASP A 335 -6.99 1.96 -18.94
CA ASP A 335 -8.15 1.46 -18.21
C ASP A 335 -7.69 0.47 -17.13
N ASN A 336 -7.90 0.84 -15.87
CA ASN A 336 -7.56 0.03 -14.69
C ASN A 336 -8.83 -0.45 -13.96
N ARG A 337 -9.95 -0.63 -14.67
CA ARG A 337 -11.15 -1.28 -14.12
C ARG A 337 -11.00 -2.80 -14.24
N GLY A 338 -10.39 -3.42 -13.24
CA GLY A 338 -10.17 -4.87 -13.18
C GLY A 338 -11.26 -5.64 -12.42
N GLY A 339 -12.05 -4.96 -11.58
CA GLY A 339 -13.08 -5.58 -10.73
C GLY A 339 -12.53 -6.23 -9.45
N ASN A 340 -11.23 -6.06 -9.18
CA ASN A 340 -10.57 -6.60 -7.99
C ASN A 340 -10.87 -5.74 -6.74
N GLY A 341 -10.47 -6.22 -5.55
CA GLY A 341 -10.68 -5.49 -4.30
C GLY A 341 -10.12 -4.05 -4.32
N VAL A 342 -9.00 -3.85 -5.01
CA VAL A 342 -8.32 -2.56 -5.19
C VAL A 342 -9.12 -1.52 -6.00
N ASP A 343 -10.11 -1.95 -6.78
CA ASP A 343 -10.97 -1.07 -7.59
C ASP A 343 -12.25 -0.64 -6.85
N GLN A 344 -12.59 -1.31 -5.75
CA GLN A 344 -13.85 -1.10 -5.06
C GLN A 344 -13.94 0.32 -4.48
N GLY A 345 -14.93 1.08 -4.97
CA GLY A 345 -15.13 2.47 -4.57
C GLY A 345 -14.14 3.46 -5.18
N ARG A 346 -13.26 3.04 -6.10
CA ARG A 346 -12.32 3.92 -6.81
C ARG A 346 -12.97 4.61 -7.99
N GLY A 347 -12.91 5.94 -8.00
CA GLY A 347 -13.25 6.77 -9.15
C GLY A 347 -12.02 7.07 -10.02
N TYR A 348 -12.23 7.63 -11.21
CA TYR A 348 -11.16 8.12 -12.11
C TYR A 348 -10.07 7.09 -12.42
N ASN A 349 -10.45 5.85 -12.71
CA ASN A 349 -9.55 4.73 -12.95
C ASN A 349 -9.47 4.30 -14.43
N PHE A 350 -9.86 5.18 -15.37
CA PHE A 350 -9.73 4.98 -16.80
C PHE A 350 -9.73 6.32 -17.55
N GLY A 351 -9.31 6.31 -18.81
CA GLY A 351 -9.27 7.47 -19.70
C GLY A 351 -7.86 8.06 -19.81
N ARG A 352 -7.80 9.37 -20.10
CA ARG A 352 -6.53 10.08 -20.28
C ARG A 352 -5.78 10.20 -18.95
N TRP A 353 -4.48 9.90 -18.96
CA TRP A 353 -3.54 10.10 -17.86
C TRP A 353 -2.37 10.98 -18.29
N TYR A 354 -1.63 11.53 -17.31
CA TYR A 354 -0.43 12.33 -17.55
C TYR A 354 0.74 11.84 -16.67
N ASP A 355 1.96 11.84 -17.24
CA ASP A 355 3.21 11.50 -16.55
C ASP A 355 4.02 12.76 -16.19
N PHE A 356 3.88 13.22 -14.95
CA PHE A 356 4.64 14.36 -14.46
C PHE A 356 6.12 14.04 -14.26
N TYR A 357 6.47 12.80 -13.91
CA TYR A 357 7.85 12.40 -13.71
C TYR A 357 8.60 12.35 -15.06
N GLY A 358 8.02 11.72 -16.08
CA GLY A 358 8.52 11.76 -17.45
C GLY A 358 8.71 13.19 -17.97
N ALA A 359 7.75 14.09 -17.71
CA ALA A 359 7.87 15.50 -18.05
C ALA A 359 9.04 16.20 -17.32
N ASN A 360 9.26 15.89 -16.04
CA ASN A 360 10.38 16.43 -15.27
C ASN A 360 11.74 15.87 -15.72
N LEU A 361 11.81 14.61 -16.12
CA LEU A 361 12.99 14.04 -16.75
C LEU A 361 13.31 14.75 -18.07
N GLN A 362 12.30 15.09 -18.88
CA GLN A 362 12.50 15.90 -20.08
C GLN A 362 13.00 17.32 -19.74
N ARG A 363 12.50 17.96 -18.67
CA ARG A 363 13.01 19.28 -18.22
C ARG A 363 14.48 19.24 -17.80
N LEU A 364 14.91 18.14 -17.17
CA LEU A 364 16.28 17.94 -16.69
C LEU A 364 17.25 17.52 -17.79
N TYR A 365 16.81 16.60 -18.65
CA TYR A 365 17.71 15.85 -19.54
C TYR A 365 17.38 15.98 -21.02
N GLY A 366 16.23 16.53 -21.38
CA GLY A 366 15.80 16.70 -22.77
C GLY A 366 16.60 17.77 -23.50
N GLU A 367 16.83 17.54 -24.79
CA GLU A 367 17.41 18.54 -25.68
C GLU A 367 16.44 19.73 -25.86
N PRO A 368 16.91 20.99 -25.91
CA PRO A 368 16.05 22.14 -26.18
C PRO A 368 15.37 21.97 -27.55
N CYS A 369 14.05 21.80 -27.58
CA CYS A 369 13.32 21.85 -28.85
C CYS A 369 13.41 23.28 -29.38
N ILE A 370 14.09 23.48 -30.51
CA ILE A 370 14.08 24.75 -31.23
C ILE A 370 12.71 24.86 -31.89
N PRO A 371 11.87 25.86 -31.53
CA PRO A 371 10.61 26.07 -32.22
C PRO A 371 10.92 26.44 -33.67
N ASP A 372 10.34 25.72 -34.63
CA ASP A 372 10.40 26.11 -36.03
C ASP A 372 9.74 27.49 -36.19
N SER A 373 10.56 28.54 -36.19
CA SER A 373 10.14 29.89 -36.55
C SER A 373 9.88 29.94 -38.06
N GLY A 374 8.81 29.30 -38.53
CA GLY A 374 8.69 29.10 -39.96
C GLY A 374 7.47 28.36 -40.49
N ASN A 375 6.29 28.47 -39.90
CA ASN A 375 5.08 28.13 -40.67
C ASN A 375 3.80 28.81 -40.18
N LYS A 376 3.61 30.08 -40.58
CA LYS A 376 2.32 30.79 -40.48
C LYS A 376 1.27 30.31 -41.51
N ALA A 377 1.55 29.26 -42.28
CA ALA A 377 0.64 28.77 -43.32
C ALA A 377 -0.35 27.70 -42.82
N GLY A 378 -0.01 26.88 -41.83
CA GLY A 378 -0.86 25.76 -41.37
C GLY A 378 -2.04 26.16 -40.46
N VAL A 379 -1.95 27.31 -39.80
CA VAL A 379 -3.00 27.79 -38.88
C VAL A 379 -4.26 28.25 -39.64
N ALA A 380 -4.14 28.58 -40.92
CA ALA A 380 -5.27 29.03 -41.75
C ALA A 380 -6.12 27.88 -42.31
N GLU A 381 -5.62 26.65 -42.34
CA GLU A 381 -6.34 25.49 -42.88
C GLU A 381 -7.12 24.73 -41.79
N ALA A 382 -6.57 24.61 -40.57
CA ALA A 382 -7.28 24.03 -39.42
C ALA A 382 -8.49 24.87 -38.98
N ALA A 383 -8.43 26.20 -39.14
CA ALA A 383 -9.53 27.11 -38.85
C ALA A 383 -10.71 27.01 -39.85
N LYS A 384 -10.52 26.35 -41.01
CA LYS A 384 -11.60 26.09 -41.97
C LYS A 384 -12.25 24.72 -41.80
N ALA A 385 -11.57 23.76 -41.17
CA ALA A 385 -12.14 22.43 -40.91
C ALA A 385 -13.08 22.43 -39.68
N GLY A 386 -12.77 23.21 -38.64
CA GLY A 386 -13.60 23.31 -37.43
C GLY A 386 -14.95 24.04 -37.60
N ALA A 387 -15.17 24.73 -38.72
CA ALA A 387 -16.42 25.45 -39.00
C ALA A 387 -17.46 24.60 -39.76
N ALA A 388 -17.13 23.37 -40.15
CA ALA A 388 -18.01 22.50 -40.93
C ALA A 388 -18.71 21.40 -40.10
N GLU A 389 -18.36 21.23 -38.82
CA GLU A 389 -18.93 20.17 -37.96
C GLU A 389 -20.04 20.66 -37.00
N GLU A 390 -20.35 21.95 -36.98
CA GLU A 390 -21.48 22.52 -36.19
C GLU A 390 -22.83 22.54 -36.92
N ALA A 391 -22.97 21.84 -38.06
CA ALA A 391 -24.21 21.84 -38.85
C ALA A 391 -24.66 20.43 -39.28
N ALA A 392 -24.95 19.53 -38.32
CA ALA A 392 -25.91 18.43 -38.55
C ALA A 392 -26.36 17.77 -37.22
N THR A 393 -27.53 18.16 -36.73
CA THR A 393 -28.33 17.34 -35.81
C THR A 393 -29.62 16.88 -36.53
N ASN A 394 -30.08 15.68 -36.17
CA ASN A 394 -31.36 14.99 -36.48
C ASN A 394 -31.33 13.94 -37.61
N ALA A 395 -31.35 12.64 -37.25
CA ALA A 395 -32.54 11.78 -37.35
C ALA A 395 -32.25 10.28 -37.01
N ASN A 396 -33.30 9.63 -36.50
CA ASN A 396 -33.50 8.28 -35.93
C ASN A 396 -32.88 7.01 -36.58
N ALA A 397 -32.76 6.00 -35.70
CA ALA A 397 -32.35 4.57 -35.76
C ALA A 397 -33.06 3.64 -36.81
N PRO A 398 -32.83 2.29 -36.92
CA PRO A 398 -32.04 1.37 -36.06
C PRO A 398 -31.19 0.22 -36.71
N VAL A 399 -30.24 -0.30 -35.90
CA VAL A 399 -29.70 -1.68 -35.67
C VAL A 399 -29.50 -2.68 -36.83
N ALA A 400 -28.24 -3.17 -36.99
CA ALA A 400 -27.90 -4.59 -37.14
C ALA A 400 -26.37 -4.85 -37.00
N ALA A 401 -26.03 -6.01 -36.41
CA ALA A 401 -24.69 -6.49 -36.08
C ALA A 401 -23.94 -7.12 -37.27
N SER A 402 -22.60 -7.17 -37.22
CA SER A 402 -21.75 -8.39 -37.36
C SER A 402 -20.28 -8.11 -37.75
N GLU A 403 -19.40 -8.87 -37.10
CA GLU A 403 -18.15 -9.51 -37.58
C GLU A 403 -16.87 -8.72 -37.93
N GLN A 404 -15.79 -9.15 -37.27
CA GLN A 404 -14.38 -9.00 -37.69
C GLN A 404 -14.11 -9.75 -39.02
N PRO A 405 -13.01 -9.43 -39.74
CA PRO A 405 -11.84 -10.31 -39.63
C PRO A 405 -10.44 -9.66 -39.82
N LYS A 406 -9.49 -10.26 -39.09
CA LYS A 406 -8.08 -10.64 -39.38
C LYS A 406 -7.16 -9.83 -40.33
N ALA A 407 -5.95 -9.69 -39.79
CA ALA A 407 -4.62 -9.43 -40.35
C ALA A 407 -4.32 -9.81 -41.81
N GLY A 408 -3.51 -8.94 -42.45
CA GLY A 408 -2.75 -9.23 -43.66
C GLY A 408 -1.56 -8.26 -43.79
N VAL A 409 -0.35 -8.82 -43.85
CA VAL A 409 0.92 -8.14 -44.12
C VAL A 409 1.00 -7.80 -45.62
N ALA A 410 1.44 -6.59 -45.95
CA ALA A 410 1.97 -6.28 -47.29
C ALA A 410 3.01 -5.15 -47.21
N GLU A 411 4.26 -5.47 -47.55
CA GLU A 411 5.29 -4.52 -47.98
C GLU A 411 4.90 -3.91 -49.33
N SER A 412 5.09 -2.60 -49.51
CA SER A 412 5.71 -2.07 -50.74
C SER A 412 6.01 -0.57 -50.68
N ALA A 413 7.20 -0.27 -51.24
CA ALA A 413 7.55 0.91 -52.02
C ALA A 413 7.90 2.22 -51.30
N ALA A 414 9.22 2.45 -51.26
CA ALA A 414 9.83 3.75 -51.03
C ALA A 414 9.44 4.76 -52.12
N THR A 415 8.94 5.91 -51.68
CA THR A 415 8.92 7.15 -52.47
C THR A 415 9.68 8.23 -51.72
N SER A 416 10.67 8.80 -52.39
CA SER A 416 11.47 9.95 -51.95
C SER A 416 10.56 11.19 -51.85
N GLY A 417 10.19 11.56 -50.63
CA GLY A 417 9.47 12.78 -50.29
C GLY A 417 10.31 13.64 -49.34
N GLN A 418 10.31 14.94 -49.59
CA GLN A 418 11.04 15.99 -48.87
C GLN A 418 10.94 15.86 -47.34
N SER A 419 12.06 16.08 -46.65
CA SER A 419 12.12 16.04 -45.18
C SER A 419 11.27 17.17 -44.58
N VAL A 420 10.05 16.84 -44.20
CA VAL A 420 9.31 17.58 -43.18
C VAL A 420 10.11 17.38 -41.89
N ALA A 421 10.56 18.47 -41.25
CA ALA A 421 11.19 18.36 -39.94
C ALA A 421 10.21 17.64 -39.00
N ALA A 422 10.63 16.46 -38.51
CA ALA A 422 9.80 15.67 -37.62
C ALA A 422 9.57 16.48 -36.32
N PRO A 423 8.33 16.53 -35.79
CA PRO A 423 8.08 17.12 -34.48
C PRO A 423 9.01 16.46 -33.45
N CYS A 424 9.57 17.28 -32.54
CA CYS A 424 10.52 16.90 -31.49
C CYS A 424 10.04 15.62 -30.77
N LYS A 425 10.55 14.46 -31.18
CA LYS A 425 10.20 13.16 -30.58
C LYS A 425 11.16 12.90 -29.43
N ASN A 426 11.12 13.75 -28.41
CA ASN A 426 11.98 13.63 -27.24
C ASN A 426 11.26 12.80 -26.19
N THR A 427 11.53 11.49 -26.25
CA THR A 427 11.29 10.54 -25.16
C THR A 427 12.37 10.73 -24.09
N VAL A 428 12.08 10.31 -22.86
CA VAL A 428 13.09 10.22 -21.80
C VAL A 428 14.31 9.47 -22.33
N ASP A 429 15.53 10.00 -22.14
CA ASP A 429 16.76 9.25 -22.42
C ASP A 429 16.94 8.20 -21.32
N GLU A 430 16.36 7.02 -21.55
CA GLU A 430 16.33 5.91 -20.60
C GLU A 430 17.73 5.47 -20.17
N GLN A 431 18.71 5.51 -21.07
CA GLN A 431 20.09 5.12 -20.75
C GLN A 431 20.76 6.14 -19.83
N LYS A 432 20.58 7.43 -20.11
CA LYS A 432 21.07 8.50 -19.23
C LYS A 432 20.38 8.46 -17.86
N TRP A 433 19.07 8.25 -17.82
CA TRP A 433 18.32 8.08 -16.57
C TRP A 433 18.80 6.84 -15.79
N ALA A 434 18.98 5.70 -16.47
CA ALA A 434 19.43 4.46 -15.85
C ALA A 434 20.85 4.61 -15.28
N SER A 435 21.77 5.22 -16.03
CA SER A 435 23.13 5.48 -15.56
C SER A 435 23.15 6.40 -14.34
N HIS A 436 22.40 7.52 -14.36
CA HIS A 436 22.31 8.44 -13.23
C HIS A 436 21.64 7.80 -12.01
N THR A 437 20.63 6.96 -12.24
CA THR A 437 19.95 6.21 -11.17
C THR A 437 20.86 5.16 -10.55
N LEU A 438 21.68 4.45 -11.34
CA LEU A 438 22.69 3.52 -10.82
C LEU A 438 23.78 4.26 -10.02
N ASP A 439 24.18 5.47 -10.47
CA ASP A 439 25.08 6.34 -9.70
C ASP A 439 24.49 6.68 -8.33
N ARG A 440 23.20 7.06 -8.27
CA ARG A 440 22.47 7.30 -7.02
C ARG A 440 22.48 6.07 -6.12
N LEU A 441 21.96 4.94 -6.60
CA LEU A 441 21.82 3.73 -5.80
C LEU A 441 23.16 3.28 -5.21
N GLN A 442 24.21 3.24 -6.03
CA GLN A 442 25.56 2.89 -5.57
C GLN A 442 26.12 3.91 -4.57
N ALA A 443 25.98 5.21 -4.84
CA ALA A 443 26.45 6.28 -3.94
C ALA A 443 25.72 6.28 -2.59
N TRP A 444 24.44 5.90 -2.58
CA TRP A 444 23.60 5.77 -1.38
C TRP A 444 23.81 4.43 -0.66
N GLY A 445 24.74 3.60 -1.13
CA GLY A 445 25.12 2.34 -0.48
C GLY A 445 24.17 1.17 -0.75
N PHE A 446 23.21 1.31 -1.66
CA PHE A 446 22.45 0.17 -2.16
C PHE A 446 23.34 -0.70 -3.07
N ASN A 447 23.05 -1.99 -3.12
CA ASN A 447 23.80 -2.97 -3.91
C ASN A 447 22.88 -3.92 -4.68
N THR A 448 21.57 -3.67 -4.72
CA THR A 448 20.62 -4.48 -5.50
C THR A 448 19.57 -3.58 -6.17
N VAL A 449 19.28 -3.85 -7.44
CA VAL A 449 18.09 -3.33 -8.12
C VAL A 449 16.94 -4.28 -7.83
N GLY A 450 15.95 -3.81 -7.08
CA GLY A 450 14.83 -4.62 -6.60
C GLY A 450 13.77 -4.87 -7.67
N ASN A 451 12.66 -5.46 -7.26
CA ASN A 451 11.60 -5.93 -8.14
C ASN A 451 10.91 -4.77 -8.91
N TRP A 452 10.34 -5.09 -10.08
CA TRP A 452 9.62 -4.14 -10.95
C TRP A 452 10.43 -2.92 -11.41
N SER A 453 11.75 -3.08 -11.55
CA SER A 453 12.64 -2.02 -12.03
C SER A 453 12.82 -2.10 -13.55
N ALA A 454 13.20 -0.97 -14.16
CA ALA A 454 13.41 -0.88 -15.60
C ALA A 454 14.53 -1.82 -16.07
N PRO A 455 14.35 -2.57 -17.18
CA PRO A 455 15.34 -3.54 -17.67
C PRO A 455 16.74 -2.96 -17.87
N ALA A 456 16.83 -1.72 -18.37
CA ALA A 456 18.10 -1.02 -18.61
C ALA A 456 19.02 -0.92 -17.38
N LEU A 457 18.48 -1.03 -16.16
CA LEU A 457 19.27 -1.05 -14.93
C LEU A 457 20.01 -2.38 -14.72
N GLY A 458 19.38 -3.50 -15.07
CA GLY A 458 19.98 -4.84 -15.03
C GLY A 458 20.98 -5.03 -16.16
N ASP A 459 20.61 -4.61 -17.37
CA ASP A 459 21.45 -4.70 -18.58
C ASP A 459 22.77 -3.92 -18.48
N ALA A 460 22.83 -2.94 -17.56
CA ALA A 460 24.03 -2.14 -17.35
C ALA A 460 25.18 -2.93 -16.69
N GLU A 461 24.93 -4.11 -16.11
CA GLU A 461 25.95 -4.94 -15.42
C GLU A 461 26.75 -4.17 -14.35
N ARG A 462 26.06 -3.28 -13.61
CA ARG A 462 26.65 -2.45 -12.54
C ARG A 462 26.19 -2.86 -11.14
N MET A 463 25.03 -3.48 -11.04
CA MET A 463 24.41 -3.90 -9.79
C MET A 463 23.65 -5.21 -10.02
N PRO A 464 23.71 -6.17 -9.08
CA PRO A 464 22.83 -7.31 -9.08
C PRO A 464 21.35 -6.90 -9.05
N TYR A 465 20.49 -7.73 -9.60
CA TYR A 465 19.07 -7.43 -9.70
C TYR A 465 18.17 -8.65 -9.46
N THR A 466 16.87 -8.40 -9.29
CA THR A 466 15.84 -9.42 -9.10
C THR A 466 14.68 -9.19 -10.07
N LEU A 467 14.03 -10.26 -10.52
CA LEU A 467 12.89 -10.18 -11.43
C LEU A 467 11.63 -10.85 -10.86
N PRO A 468 10.42 -10.42 -11.25
CA PRO A 468 9.18 -11.12 -10.91
C PRO A 468 8.86 -12.20 -11.94
N LEU A 469 8.25 -13.29 -11.49
CA LEU A 469 7.45 -14.19 -12.32
C LEU A 469 5.99 -13.77 -12.14
N SER A 470 5.51 -12.90 -13.02
CA SER A 470 4.10 -12.51 -13.06
C SER A 470 3.30 -13.58 -13.79
N ILE A 471 2.67 -14.48 -13.04
CA ILE A 471 1.97 -15.63 -13.60
C ILE A 471 0.53 -15.22 -13.94
N VAL A 472 0.33 -14.70 -15.15
CA VAL A 472 -0.99 -14.29 -15.64
C VAL A 472 -1.48 -15.25 -16.73
N GLY A 473 -2.73 -15.69 -16.62
CA GLY A 473 -3.34 -16.58 -17.59
C GLY A 473 -4.85 -16.76 -17.37
N ASP A 474 -5.49 -17.43 -18.31
CA ASP A 474 -6.91 -17.81 -18.23
C ASP A 474 -7.05 -19.13 -17.46
N TYR A 475 -6.65 -19.13 -16.19
CA TYR A 475 -6.87 -20.23 -15.24
C TYR A 475 -7.98 -19.85 -14.26
N THR A 476 -8.61 -20.85 -13.65
CA THR A 476 -9.58 -20.58 -12.58
C THR A 476 -8.86 -20.00 -11.36
N SER A 477 -9.51 -19.04 -10.68
CA SER A 477 -9.05 -18.49 -9.40
C SER A 477 -10.08 -18.73 -8.30
N ILE A 478 -9.62 -18.69 -7.04
CA ILE A 478 -10.40 -18.97 -5.84
C ILE A 478 -10.44 -17.72 -4.98
N SER A 479 -11.65 -17.30 -4.61
CA SER A 479 -11.83 -16.17 -3.73
C SER A 479 -11.55 -16.54 -2.28
N THR A 480 -10.85 -15.68 -1.57
CA THR A 480 -10.68 -15.75 -0.11
C THR A 480 -11.56 -14.74 0.64
N GLY A 481 -12.46 -14.07 -0.09
CA GLY A 481 -13.35 -13.04 0.45
C GLY A 481 -12.74 -11.62 0.45
N THR A 482 -11.44 -11.47 0.25
CA THR A 482 -10.80 -10.16 0.02
C THR A 482 -9.65 -10.33 -0.97
N ASP A 483 -10.03 -10.40 -2.24
CA ASP A 483 -9.12 -10.65 -3.35
C ASP A 483 -8.54 -9.31 -3.85
N TRP A 484 -7.69 -8.69 -3.02
CA TRP A 484 -7.21 -7.31 -3.25
C TRP A 484 -6.55 -7.14 -4.63
N TRP A 485 -5.59 -8.03 -4.95
CA TRP A 485 -4.91 -8.09 -6.25
C TRP A 485 -5.55 -9.06 -7.25
N GLY A 486 -6.62 -9.75 -6.85
CA GLY A 486 -7.24 -10.84 -7.60
C GLY A 486 -7.33 -12.12 -6.77
N GLY A 487 -8.15 -13.07 -7.24
CA GLY A 487 -8.34 -14.36 -6.58
C GLY A 487 -7.09 -15.25 -6.66
N MET A 488 -6.99 -16.21 -5.75
CA MET A 488 -5.87 -17.14 -5.69
C MET A 488 -5.84 -18.06 -6.92
N PRO A 489 -4.76 -18.13 -7.72
CA PRO A 489 -4.66 -19.05 -8.86
C PRO A 489 -4.89 -20.50 -8.44
N ASP A 490 -5.74 -21.25 -9.15
CA ASP A 490 -5.92 -22.68 -8.92
C ASP A 490 -4.73 -23.47 -9.51
N PRO A 491 -3.83 -24.02 -8.68
CA PRO A 491 -2.63 -24.70 -9.17
C PRO A 491 -2.94 -26.10 -9.72
N PHE A 492 -4.14 -26.62 -9.52
CA PHE A 492 -4.59 -27.89 -10.08
C PHE A 492 -5.19 -27.73 -11.49
N ASP A 493 -5.42 -26.49 -11.93
CA ASP A 493 -5.80 -26.19 -13.30
C ASP A 493 -4.59 -26.34 -14.23
N PRO A 494 -4.64 -27.22 -15.25
CA PRO A 494 -3.53 -27.35 -16.20
C PRO A 494 -3.16 -26.03 -16.89
N ARG A 495 -4.11 -25.09 -17.00
CA ARG A 495 -3.88 -23.76 -17.56
C ARG A 495 -2.97 -22.90 -16.68
N PHE A 496 -2.97 -23.12 -15.36
CA PHE A 496 -2.01 -22.48 -14.45
C PHE A 496 -0.58 -22.97 -14.73
N ALA A 497 -0.38 -24.28 -14.94
CA ALA A 497 0.94 -24.81 -15.29
C ALA A 497 1.44 -24.26 -16.64
N MET A 498 0.55 -24.12 -17.63
CA MET A 498 0.88 -23.49 -18.92
C MET A 498 1.23 -22.00 -18.76
N ALA A 499 0.48 -21.26 -17.94
CA ALA A 499 0.76 -19.86 -17.66
C ALA A 499 2.10 -19.70 -16.92
N THR A 500 2.39 -20.58 -15.97
CA THR A 500 3.66 -20.62 -15.23
C THR A 500 4.82 -20.85 -16.19
N GLU A 501 4.75 -21.89 -17.01
CA GLU A 501 5.78 -22.22 -17.99
C GLU A 501 6.03 -21.05 -18.96
N ARG A 502 4.97 -20.40 -19.43
CA ARG A 502 5.09 -19.21 -20.28
C ARG A 502 5.77 -18.06 -19.57
N ALA A 503 5.36 -17.74 -18.33
CA ALA A 503 5.93 -16.65 -17.55
C ALA A 503 7.42 -16.88 -17.29
N VAL A 504 7.79 -18.10 -16.86
CA VAL A 504 9.18 -18.49 -16.64
C VAL A 504 9.99 -18.46 -17.93
N ALA A 505 9.49 -19.03 -19.02
CA ALA A 505 10.21 -19.04 -20.29
C ALA A 505 10.48 -17.62 -20.82
N ILE A 506 9.52 -16.69 -20.65
CA ILE A 506 9.70 -15.28 -21.01
C ILE A 506 10.75 -14.62 -20.10
N ALA A 507 10.61 -14.76 -18.78
CA ALA A 507 11.50 -14.14 -17.80
C ALA A 507 12.94 -14.72 -17.84
N ALA A 508 13.11 -15.95 -18.32
CA ALA A 508 14.41 -16.61 -18.43
C ALA A 508 15.09 -16.40 -19.79
N ARG A 509 14.34 -16.06 -20.86
CA ARG A 509 14.83 -16.09 -22.25
C ARG A 509 16.16 -15.37 -22.46
N ASP A 510 16.27 -14.15 -21.94
CA ASP A 510 17.43 -13.28 -22.12
C ASP A 510 18.29 -13.16 -20.83
N HIS A 511 17.92 -13.89 -19.78
CA HIS A 511 18.57 -13.83 -18.45
C HIS A 511 19.11 -15.19 -17.98
N ARG A 512 18.93 -16.24 -18.80
CA ARG A 512 19.49 -17.57 -18.52
C ARG A 512 21.00 -17.45 -18.42
N ASP A 513 21.55 -17.95 -17.32
CA ASP A 513 22.99 -17.90 -17.03
C ASP A 513 23.55 -16.47 -16.83
N ASP A 514 22.71 -15.46 -16.60
CA ASP A 514 23.17 -14.14 -16.17
C ASP A 514 23.69 -14.21 -14.71
N PRO A 515 24.98 -13.91 -14.44
CA PRO A 515 25.53 -13.94 -13.09
C PRO A 515 25.11 -12.74 -12.22
N TRP A 516 24.57 -11.67 -12.82
CA TRP A 516 24.06 -10.49 -12.10
C TRP A 516 22.65 -10.68 -11.57
N LEU A 517 21.87 -11.59 -12.17
CA LEU A 517 20.54 -11.92 -11.70
C LEU A 517 20.62 -12.78 -10.43
N ILE A 518 20.15 -12.24 -9.31
CA ILE A 518 20.07 -12.97 -8.03
C ILE A 518 19.04 -14.10 -8.14
N GLY A 519 17.89 -13.81 -8.73
CA GLY A 519 16.81 -14.77 -8.88
C GLY A 519 15.45 -14.14 -9.16
N TYR A 520 14.43 -14.99 -9.08
CA TYR A 520 13.06 -14.67 -9.46
C TYR A 520 12.08 -14.80 -8.29
N PHE A 521 11.21 -13.80 -8.11
CA PHE A 521 10.09 -13.89 -7.16
C PHE A 521 8.89 -14.61 -7.80
N ALA A 522 8.19 -15.44 -7.05
CA ALA A 522 6.94 -16.08 -7.46
C ALA A 522 5.75 -15.16 -7.15
N ASP A 523 5.20 -14.48 -8.17
CA ASP A 523 4.12 -13.50 -8.01
C ASP A 523 4.41 -12.45 -6.90
N ASN A 524 3.36 -11.88 -6.32
CA ASN A 524 3.42 -10.93 -5.21
C ASN A 524 2.10 -10.92 -4.43
N GLU A 525 2.17 -11.01 -3.09
CA GLU A 525 1.02 -10.78 -2.18
C GLU A 525 -0.26 -11.56 -2.52
N LEU A 526 -0.13 -12.81 -2.98
CA LEU A 526 -1.29 -13.68 -3.20
C LEU A 526 -2.08 -13.88 -1.91
N ALA A 527 -3.41 -13.98 -2.04
CA ALA A 527 -4.33 -14.10 -0.91
C ALA A 527 -4.35 -15.52 -0.32
N TRP A 528 -3.30 -15.90 0.41
CA TRP A 528 -3.21 -17.20 1.08
C TRP A 528 -4.17 -17.37 2.26
N ALA A 529 -4.67 -16.26 2.82
CA ALA A 529 -5.65 -16.20 3.90
C ALA A 529 -6.54 -14.95 3.74
N GLY A 530 -7.64 -14.89 4.50
CA GLY A 530 -8.51 -13.72 4.59
C GLY A 530 -7.95 -12.63 5.53
N PRO A 531 -8.61 -11.46 5.61
CA PRO A 531 -8.08 -10.23 6.21
C PRO A 531 -8.12 -10.16 7.76
N GLY A 532 -8.34 -11.28 8.47
CA GLY A 532 -8.50 -11.30 9.91
C GLY A 532 -7.86 -12.49 10.62
N ASP A 533 -7.91 -12.49 11.94
CA ASP A 533 -7.28 -13.51 12.80
C ASP A 533 -8.24 -14.64 13.23
N ASP A 534 -9.49 -14.61 12.76
CA ASP A 534 -10.50 -15.61 13.07
C ASP A 534 -10.36 -16.86 12.18
N PRO A 535 -10.96 -17.99 12.57
CA PRO A 535 -10.89 -19.22 11.78
C PRO A 535 -11.39 -19.08 10.33
N LYS A 536 -12.35 -18.19 10.04
CA LYS A 536 -12.82 -18.01 8.65
C LYS A 536 -11.75 -17.38 7.79
N SER A 537 -11.07 -16.36 8.31
CA SER A 537 -9.93 -15.73 7.64
C SER A 537 -8.75 -16.68 7.50
N ARG A 538 -8.36 -17.39 8.58
CA ARG A 538 -7.23 -18.33 8.58
C ARG A 538 -7.36 -19.48 7.55
N TYR A 539 -8.58 -19.95 7.31
CA TYR A 539 -8.89 -21.06 6.39
C TYR A 539 -9.67 -20.59 5.16
N ALA A 540 -9.62 -19.29 4.84
CA ALA A 540 -10.43 -18.68 3.78
C ALA A 540 -10.26 -19.36 2.42
N LEU A 541 -9.04 -19.78 2.07
CA LEU A 541 -8.77 -20.52 0.84
C LEU A 541 -9.49 -21.89 0.81
N ALA A 542 -9.54 -22.61 1.93
CA ALA A 542 -10.23 -23.88 2.04
C ALA A 542 -11.76 -23.68 1.92
N TYR A 543 -12.31 -22.68 2.61
CA TYR A 543 -13.75 -22.35 2.50
C TYR A 543 -14.12 -21.87 1.10
N GLY A 544 -13.33 -20.97 0.52
CA GLY A 544 -13.50 -20.46 -0.83
C GLY A 544 -13.53 -21.60 -1.83
N THR A 545 -12.56 -22.53 -1.73
CA THR A 545 -12.54 -23.74 -2.56
C THR A 545 -13.78 -24.60 -2.37
N LEU A 546 -14.21 -24.86 -1.13
CA LEU A 546 -15.37 -25.69 -0.86
C LEU A 546 -16.70 -25.06 -1.32
N LYS A 547 -16.76 -23.75 -1.54
CA LYS A 547 -17.94 -23.11 -2.13
C LYS A 547 -18.03 -23.23 -3.65
N MET A 548 -16.93 -23.61 -4.32
CA MET A 548 -16.90 -23.73 -5.78
C MET A 548 -17.63 -24.98 -6.29
N THR A 549 -17.97 -24.99 -7.58
CA THR A 549 -18.49 -26.17 -8.29
C THR A 549 -17.38 -27.19 -8.55
N THR A 550 -17.75 -28.44 -8.87
CA THR A 550 -16.79 -29.48 -9.29
C THR A 550 -16.14 -29.25 -10.65
N ASP A 551 -16.51 -28.21 -11.40
CA ASP A 551 -15.77 -27.81 -12.60
C ASP A 551 -14.39 -27.25 -12.25
N VAL A 552 -14.25 -26.72 -11.02
CA VAL A 552 -13.00 -26.19 -10.48
C VAL A 552 -12.06 -27.32 -10.06
N PRO A 553 -10.85 -27.42 -10.64
CA PRO A 553 -9.87 -28.43 -10.29
C PRO A 553 -9.52 -28.52 -8.80
N ALA A 554 -9.33 -27.40 -8.11
CA ALA A 554 -9.08 -27.37 -6.67
C ALA A 554 -10.21 -27.98 -5.84
N LYS A 555 -11.47 -27.74 -6.23
CA LYS A 555 -12.64 -28.35 -5.59
C LYS A 555 -12.56 -29.88 -5.70
N ARG A 556 -12.27 -30.40 -6.89
CA ARG A 556 -12.10 -31.85 -7.10
C ARG A 556 -10.94 -32.41 -6.30
N ALA A 557 -9.82 -31.71 -6.23
CA ALA A 557 -8.67 -32.12 -5.42
C ALA A 557 -9.03 -32.22 -3.93
N PHE A 558 -9.77 -31.23 -3.40
CA PHE A 558 -10.21 -31.24 -2.01
C PHE A 558 -11.21 -32.38 -1.73
N LEU A 559 -12.22 -32.56 -2.58
CA LEU A 559 -13.16 -33.67 -2.42
C LEU A 559 -12.48 -35.03 -2.51
N LYS A 560 -11.48 -35.18 -3.39
CA LYS A 560 -10.67 -36.40 -3.50
C LYS A 560 -9.92 -36.68 -2.20
N GLN A 561 -9.27 -35.67 -1.60
CA GLN A 561 -8.62 -35.80 -0.29
C GLN A 561 -9.60 -36.35 0.76
N LEU A 562 -10.80 -35.76 0.87
CA LEU A 562 -11.78 -36.18 1.88
C LEU A 562 -12.30 -37.61 1.62
N ARG A 563 -12.54 -37.96 0.35
CA ARG A 563 -12.98 -39.30 -0.06
C ARG A 563 -11.93 -40.36 0.24
N ASP A 564 -10.67 -40.08 -0.07
CA ASP A 564 -9.56 -40.99 0.19
C ASP A 564 -9.39 -41.25 1.69
N LYS A 565 -9.60 -40.23 2.54
CA LYS A 565 -9.46 -40.32 4.00
C LYS A 565 -10.65 -41.04 4.67
N TYR A 566 -11.88 -40.67 4.34
CA TYR A 566 -13.08 -41.13 5.08
C TYR A 566 -13.86 -42.26 4.41
N ARG A 567 -13.49 -42.65 3.18
CA ARG A 567 -14.13 -43.69 2.34
C ARG A 567 -15.58 -43.39 1.91
N ASN A 568 -16.44 -42.91 2.81
CA ASN A 568 -17.83 -42.56 2.52
C ASN A 568 -18.30 -41.34 3.36
N GLN A 569 -19.46 -40.80 3.02
CA GLN A 569 -20.00 -39.58 3.62
C GLN A 569 -20.30 -39.73 5.11
N ALA A 570 -20.69 -40.93 5.57
CA ALA A 570 -20.93 -41.18 6.99
C ALA A 570 -19.64 -41.08 7.82
N GLY A 571 -18.49 -41.47 7.25
CA GLY A 571 -17.18 -41.28 7.85
C GLY A 571 -16.85 -39.80 8.05
N LEU A 572 -17.10 -38.98 7.02
CA LEU A 572 -16.90 -37.53 7.09
C LEU A 572 -17.87 -36.88 8.07
N SER A 573 -19.16 -37.21 8.01
CA SER A 573 -20.19 -36.74 8.95
C SER A 573 -19.78 -36.95 10.40
N LYS A 574 -19.28 -38.14 10.72
CA LYS A 574 -18.78 -38.45 12.06
C LYS A 574 -17.54 -37.62 12.43
N ALA A 575 -16.58 -37.49 11.50
CA ALA A 575 -15.33 -36.78 11.74
C ALA A 575 -15.56 -35.27 11.95
N TRP A 576 -16.44 -34.67 11.15
CA TRP A 576 -16.73 -33.23 11.16
C TRP A 576 -17.93 -32.84 12.02
N GLY A 577 -18.70 -33.78 12.54
CA GLY A 577 -19.88 -33.48 13.37
C GLY A 577 -21.02 -32.86 12.57
N ILE A 578 -21.15 -33.20 11.29
CA ILE A 578 -22.19 -32.68 10.38
C ILE A 578 -23.10 -33.79 9.89
N ASP A 579 -24.33 -33.44 9.51
CA ASP A 579 -25.21 -34.35 8.79
C ASP A 579 -24.99 -34.17 7.27
N LEU A 580 -24.26 -35.10 6.66
CA LEU A 580 -23.98 -35.11 5.23
C LEU A 580 -24.59 -36.40 4.64
N PRO A 581 -25.84 -36.36 4.15
CA PRO A 581 -26.53 -37.56 3.69
C PRO A 581 -25.90 -38.17 2.43
N ALA A 582 -25.26 -37.34 1.59
CA ALA A 582 -24.64 -37.76 0.33
C ALA A 582 -23.45 -36.84 -0.03
N TRP A 583 -22.46 -37.35 -0.77
CA TRP A 583 -21.28 -36.55 -1.16
C TRP A 583 -21.63 -35.42 -2.13
N GLU A 584 -22.67 -35.62 -2.93
CA GLU A 584 -23.17 -34.73 -3.96
C GLU A 584 -23.53 -33.35 -3.39
N LEU A 585 -23.96 -33.27 -2.12
CA LEU A 585 -24.20 -31.98 -1.45
C LEU A 585 -22.93 -31.16 -1.22
N MET A 586 -21.78 -31.82 -1.12
CA MET A 586 -20.50 -31.12 -1.13
C MET A 586 -20.01 -30.84 -2.54
N GLU A 587 -20.57 -31.45 -3.59
CA GLU A 587 -20.23 -31.14 -4.97
C GLU A 587 -20.95 -29.89 -5.48
N ASP A 588 -22.14 -29.62 -4.94
CA ASP A 588 -22.95 -28.46 -5.24
C ASP A 588 -22.24 -27.13 -4.86
N PRO A 589 -22.41 -26.07 -5.67
CA PRO A 589 -21.88 -24.77 -5.34
C PRO A 589 -22.52 -24.22 -4.07
N GLY A 590 -21.72 -23.49 -3.29
CA GLY A 590 -22.18 -22.83 -2.06
C GLY A 590 -22.18 -23.71 -0.81
N PHE A 591 -21.60 -24.92 -0.86
CA PHE A 591 -21.44 -25.74 0.35
C PHE A 591 -20.73 -24.96 1.47
N GLU A 592 -21.38 -24.84 2.63
CA GLU A 592 -20.85 -24.15 3.79
C GLU A 592 -20.23 -25.15 4.77
N ALA A 593 -18.89 -25.24 4.76
CA ALA A 593 -18.17 -26.09 5.69
C ALA A 593 -18.26 -25.55 7.14
N PRO A 594 -18.27 -26.45 8.16
CA PRO A 594 -18.28 -26.03 9.56
C PRO A 594 -16.98 -25.32 9.95
N LEU A 595 -17.05 -24.50 11.00
CA LEU A 595 -15.86 -23.91 11.61
C LEU A 595 -15.03 -25.01 12.32
N PRO A 596 -13.69 -24.85 12.42
CA PRO A 596 -12.86 -25.64 13.31
C PRO A 596 -13.47 -25.74 14.71
N ASN A 597 -13.64 -26.97 15.19
CA ASN A 597 -14.23 -27.28 16.48
C ASN A 597 -13.32 -28.28 17.23
N PRO A 598 -12.91 -28.02 18.48
CA PRO A 598 -12.12 -28.96 19.28
C PRO A 598 -12.74 -30.36 19.46
N GLU A 599 -14.08 -30.49 19.42
CA GLU A 599 -14.77 -31.79 19.46
C GLU A 599 -14.64 -32.58 18.15
N HIS A 600 -14.37 -31.86 17.06
CA HIS A 600 -14.20 -32.38 15.70
C HIS A 600 -12.89 -31.87 15.10
N PRO A 601 -11.73 -32.25 15.68
CA PRO A 601 -10.42 -31.69 15.31
C PRO A 601 -10.03 -31.99 13.86
N GLU A 602 -10.66 -33.00 13.26
CA GLU A 602 -10.44 -33.39 11.87
C GLU A 602 -10.84 -32.30 10.87
N ILE A 603 -11.78 -31.40 11.21
CA ILE A 603 -12.14 -30.25 10.36
C ILE A 603 -10.89 -29.39 10.09
N GLU A 604 -10.19 -29.01 11.16
CA GLU A 604 -9.01 -28.17 11.05
C GLU A 604 -7.85 -28.92 10.39
N ALA A 605 -7.67 -30.21 10.73
CA ALA A 605 -6.64 -31.05 10.13
C ALA A 605 -6.81 -31.19 8.61
N ASP A 606 -8.05 -31.36 8.14
CA ASP A 606 -8.35 -31.45 6.71
C ASP A 606 -8.14 -30.12 5.99
N PHE A 607 -8.47 -28.98 6.61
CA PHE A 607 -8.22 -27.66 6.05
C PHE A 607 -6.71 -27.36 5.94
N LYS A 608 -5.93 -27.67 7.00
CA LYS A 608 -4.47 -27.55 6.98
C LYS A 608 -3.86 -28.42 5.90
N TYR A 609 -4.27 -29.69 5.82
CA TYR A 609 -3.75 -30.60 4.80
C TYR A 609 -4.06 -30.10 3.38
N PHE A 610 -5.29 -29.64 3.11
CA PHE A 610 -5.66 -29.10 1.81
C PHE A 610 -4.80 -27.89 1.43
N GLN A 611 -4.67 -26.90 2.32
CA GLN A 611 -3.85 -25.71 2.07
C GLN A 611 -2.39 -26.06 1.80
N LYS A 612 -1.84 -27.06 2.51
CA LYS A 612 -0.50 -27.58 2.23
C LYS A 612 -0.42 -28.18 0.81
N VAL A 613 -1.34 -29.05 0.43
CA VAL A 613 -1.31 -29.67 -0.92
C VAL A 613 -1.49 -28.62 -2.02
N PHE A 614 -2.33 -27.60 -1.76
CA PHE A 614 -2.51 -26.46 -2.65
C PHE A 614 -1.18 -25.70 -2.84
N ALA A 615 -0.55 -25.28 -1.74
CA ALA A 615 0.70 -24.55 -1.78
C ALA A 615 1.86 -25.38 -2.36
N ASP A 616 1.92 -26.67 -2.03
CA ASP A 616 2.89 -27.61 -2.64
C ASP A 616 2.74 -27.64 -4.16
N THR A 617 1.51 -27.75 -4.66
CA THR A 617 1.25 -27.80 -6.11
C THR A 617 1.64 -26.51 -6.80
N TYR A 618 1.32 -25.35 -6.19
CA TYR A 618 1.71 -24.03 -6.69
C TYR A 618 3.23 -23.87 -6.78
N PHE A 619 3.94 -23.98 -5.65
CA PHE A 619 5.39 -23.74 -5.62
C PHE A 619 6.20 -24.81 -6.37
N LYS A 620 5.74 -26.07 -6.36
CA LYS A 620 6.39 -27.13 -7.13
C LYS A 620 6.31 -26.86 -8.64
N THR A 621 5.17 -26.42 -9.14
CA THR A 621 4.98 -26.11 -10.57
C THR A 621 5.96 -25.02 -11.04
N ILE A 622 6.13 -23.98 -10.23
CA ILE A 622 7.08 -22.89 -10.50
C ILE A 622 8.53 -23.38 -10.41
N SER A 623 8.87 -24.10 -9.34
CA SER A 623 10.22 -24.64 -9.10
C SER A 623 10.65 -25.59 -10.22
N ASP A 624 9.76 -26.46 -10.69
CA ASP A 624 10.07 -27.41 -11.76
C ASP A 624 10.26 -26.71 -13.11
N SER A 625 9.43 -25.72 -13.42
CA SER A 625 9.61 -24.89 -14.63
C SER A 625 10.92 -24.09 -14.57
N LEU A 626 11.22 -23.46 -13.43
CA LEU A 626 12.45 -22.67 -13.29
C LEU A 626 13.72 -23.53 -13.40
N LYS A 627 13.73 -24.74 -12.82
CA LYS A 627 14.85 -25.69 -12.97
C LYS A 627 15.12 -26.07 -14.42
N TRP A 628 14.11 -26.05 -15.29
CA TRP A 628 14.28 -26.33 -16.71
C TRP A 628 14.85 -25.13 -17.46
N HIS A 629 14.31 -23.93 -17.23
CA HIS A 629 14.67 -22.73 -18.01
C HIS A 629 15.87 -21.96 -17.47
N ALA A 630 16.02 -21.85 -16.16
CA ALA A 630 17.04 -21.06 -15.47
C ALA A 630 17.59 -21.79 -14.22
N PRO A 631 18.28 -22.94 -14.40
CA PRO A 631 18.71 -23.82 -13.28
C PRO A 631 19.75 -23.20 -12.34
N ASN A 632 20.35 -22.07 -12.71
CA ASN A 632 21.41 -21.41 -11.96
C ASN A 632 20.90 -20.23 -11.11
N GLN A 633 19.66 -19.80 -11.32
CA GLN A 633 19.04 -18.66 -10.64
C GLN A 633 18.16 -19.13 -9.48
N LEU A 634 18.09 -18.33 -8.42
CA LEU A 634 17.32 -18.66 -7.22
C LEU A 634 15.81 -18.45 -7.42
N LEU A 635 14.99 -19.32 -6.85
CA LEU A 635 13.59 -19.04 -6.60
C LEU A 635 13.44 -18.31 -5.25
N LEU A 636 13.11 -17.03 -5.32
CA LEU A 636 13.15 -16.09 -4.20
C LEU A 636 11.89 -16.07 -3.33
N GLY A 637 10.96 -16.99 -3.54
CA GLY A 637 9.72 -17.10 -2.77
C GLY A 637 8.60 -16.15 -3.21
N GLY A 638 7.52 -16.11 -2.42
CA GLY A 638 6.23 -15.55 -2.82
C GLY A 638 5.90 -14.12 -2.39
N ARG A 639 6.84 -13.37 -1.80
CA ARG A 639 6.64 -11.99 -1.30
C ARG A 639 5.37 -11.87 -0.45
N PHE A 640 5.30 -12.66 0.61
CA PHE A 640 4.10 -12.76 1.44
C PHE A 640 3.82 -11.46 2.21
N ALA A 641 2.66 -10.83 1.99
CA ALA A 641 2.05 -9.87 2.93
C ALA A 641 0.98 -10.54 3.81
N THR A 642 0.25 -11.48 3.23
CA THR A 642 -0.65 -12.41 3.94
C THR A 642 -0.19 -13.83 3.64
N SER A 643 -0.13 -14.69 4.66
CA SER A 643 0.35 -16.06 4.51
C SER A 643 -0.28 -17.02 5.50
N THR A 644 -0.03 -18.31 5.28
CA THR A 644 -0.35 -19.38 6.22
C THR A 644 0.90 -20.18 6.54
N PRO A 645 1.01 -20.78 7.74
CA PRO A 645 2.08 -21.72 8.07
C PRO A 645 2.29 -22.80 6.99
N GLU A 646 1.21 -23.30 6.37
CA GLU A 646 1.31 -24.30 5.31
C GLU A 646 1.95 -23.72 4.05
N ALA A 647 1.52 -22.53 3.61
CA ALA A 647 2.08 -21.88 2.43
C ALA A 647 3.57 -21.53 2.61
N VAL A 648 3.95 -21.04 3.79
CA VAL A 648 5.35 -20.72 4.10
C VAL A 648 6.21 -21.98 4.18
N ALA A 649 5.70 -23.06 4.78
CA ALA A 649 6.40 -24.35 4.81
C ALA A 649 6.58 -24.97 3.41
N SER A 650 5.54 -24.91 2.56
CA SER A 650 5.64 -25.34 1.16
C SER A 650 6.63 -24.47 0.37
N CYS A 651 6.60 -23.15 0.56
CA CYS A 651 7.60 -22.25 -0.02
C CYS A 651 9.02 -22.65 0.43
N ALA A 652 9.23 -22.94 1.72
CA ALA A 652 10.53 -23.41 2.22
C ALA A 652 11.00 -24.71 1.55
N GLN A 653 10.07 -25.61 1.21
CA GLN A 653 10.37 -26.88 0.55
C GLN A 653 10.86 -26.69 -0.90
N TYR A 654 10.28 -25.76 -1.66
CA TYR A 654 10.52 -25.63 -3.11
C TYR A 654 11.35 -24.41 -3.52
N CYS A 655 11.38 -23.37 -2.69
CA CYS A 655 12.10 -22.12 -2.94
C CYS A 655 13.45 -22.12 -2.23
N ASP A 656 14.39 -21.35 -2.77
CA ASP A 656 15.72 -21.15 -2.19
C ASP A 656 15.71 -20.13 -1.05
N VAL A 657 14.80 -19.15 -1.14
CA VAL A 657 14.62 -18.06 -0.17
C VAL A 657 13.13 -17.89 0.15
N LEU A 658 12.82 -17.57 1.40
CA LEU A 658 11.50 -17.11 1.82
C LEU A 658 11.44 -15.58 1.72
N SER A 659 10.44 -15.03 1.05
CA SER A 659 10.27 -13.57 0.91
C SER A 659 8.98 -13.05 1.53
N PHE A 660 9.08 -11.87 2.16
CA PHE A 660 7.98 -11.23 2.88
C PHE A 660 7.95 -9.72 2.64
N ASN A 661 6.75 -9.19 2.43
CA ASN A 661 6.48 -7.76 2.45
C ASN A 661 6.09 -7.39 3.89
N MET A 662 6.91 -6.58 4.57
CA MET A 662 6.75 -6.26 5.99
C MET A 662 6.68 -4.75 6.20
N TYR A 663 5.47 -4.21 6.15
CA TYR A 663 5.19 -2.82 6.50
C TYR A 663 5.04 -2.65 8.01
N THR A 664 6.18 -2.69 8.72
CA THR A 664 6.30 -2.61 10.18
C THR A 664 7.53 -1.78 10.58
N LEU A 665 7.63 -1.36 11.86
CA LEU A 665 8.79 -0.58 12.35
C LEU A 665 10.06 -1.44 12.54
N GLN A 666 9.90 -2.76 12.65
CA GLN A 666 10.97 -3.75 12.67
C GLN A 666 10.44 -5.08 12.12
N PRO A 667 11.26 -5.89 11.41
CA PRO A 667 10.80 -7.13 10.80
C PRO A 667 10.08 -8.08 11.75
N GLN A 668 10.54 -8.15 13.01
CA GLN A 668 10.03 -9.06 14.03
C GLN A 668 8.57 -8.78 14.43
N ASP A 669 8.05 -7.59 14.12
CA ASP A 669 6.64 -7.26 14.34
C ASP A 669 5.75 -7.82 13.21
N GLY A 670 6.33 -8.19 12.07
CA GLY A 670 5.61 -8.64 10.88
C GLY A 670 5.43 -10.16 10.79
N TYR A 671 6.22 -10.97 11.52
CA TYR A 671 6.12 -12.43 11.48
C TYR A 671 6.77 -13.12 12.68
N ASP A 672 6.37 -14.38 12.97
CA ASP A 672 7.04 -15.23 13.96
C ASP A 672 8.39 -15.76 13.43
N PHE A 673 9.48 -15.09 13.80
CA PHE A 673 10.83 -15.50 13.44
C PHE A 673 11.29 -16.80 14.11
N ALA A 674 10.66 -17.25 15.21
CA ALA A 674 10.95 -18.57 15.76
C ALA A 674 10.43 -19.67 14.82
N ALA A 675 9.22 -19.50 14.27
CA ALA A 675 8.69 -20.37 13.24
C ALA A 675 9.56 -20.37 11.97
N LEU A 676 9.99 -19.19 11.49
CA LEU A 676 10.86 -19.11 10.30
C LEU A 676 12.22 -19.80 10.51
N ARG A 677 12.84 -19.64 11.68
CA ARG A 677 14.10 -20.33 12.00
C ARG A 677 13.93 -21.85 12.00
N SER A 678 12.76 -22.36 12.38
CA SER A 678 12.49 -23.81 12.38
C SER A 678 12.43 -24.41 10.97
N LEU A 679 12.16 -23.59 9.94
CA LEU A 679 12.16 -24.01 8.54
C LEU A 679 13.56 -24.05 7.93
N ASP A 680 14.57 -23.53 8.64
CA ASP A 680 15.96 -23.47 8.23
C ASP A 680 16.19 -22.97 6.80
N LYS A 681 15.60 -21.80 6.48
CA LYS A 681 15.75 -21.13 5.19
C LYS A 681 16.15 -19.67 5.36
N PRO A 682 16.88 -19.10 4.39
CA PRO A 682 17.15 -17.68 4.34
C PRO A 682 15.86 -16.89 4.08
N VAL A 683 15.78 -15.69 4.65
CA VAL A 683 14.63 -14.79 4.57
C VAL A 683 15.07 -13.49 3.88
N LEU A 684 14.28 -13.02 2.92
CA LEU A 684 14.46 -11.71 2.28
C LEU A 684 13.23 -10.85 2.57
N ILE A 685 13.45 -9.69 3.20
CA ILE A 685 12.35 -8.72 3.32
C ILE A 685 12.28 -7.95 2.02
N THR A 686 11.18 -8.09 1.31
CA THR A 686 11.06 -7.64 -0.07
C THR A 686 10.37 -6.31 -0.23
N GLU A 687 9.64 -5.84 0.79
CA GLU A 687 9.08 -4.49 0.86
C GLU A 687 9.04 -4.05 2.31
N PHE A 688 9.48 -2.82 2.56
CA PHE A 688 9.20 -2.04 3.76
C PHE A 688 9.32 -0.57 3.39
N ASN A 689 8.58 0.30 4.07
CA ASN A 689 8.73 1.74 3.92
C ASN A 689 8.26 2.52 5.13
N PHE A 690 8.68 3.77 5.15
CA PHE A 690 8.24 4.78 6.12
C PHE A 690 7.95 6.05 5.34
N GLY A 691 6.72 6.54 5.46
CA GLY A 691 6.29 7.77 4.82
C GLY A 691 5.86 8.82 5.83
N SER A 692 5.54 10.01 5.34
CA SER A 692 4.95 11.10 6.13
C SER A 692 4.00 11.91 5.24
N THR A 693 3.38 12.96 5.78
CA THR A 693 2.43 13.80 5.02
C THR A 693 2.87 15.26 4.89
N ASP A 694 4.14 15.56 5.21
CA ASP A 694 4.71 16.91 5.25
C ASP A 694 5.61 17.23 4.03
N ARG A 695 5.56 16.41 2.96
CA ARG A 695 6.30 16.60 1.70
C ARG A 695 5.44 16.58 0.43
N GLY A 696 4.12 16.72 0.58
CA GLY A 696 3.22 17.05 -0.54
C GLY A 696 2.12 16.02 -0.76
N PRO A 697 2.43 14.76 -1.10
CA PRO A 697 1.44 13.68 -1.15
C PRO A 697 0.69 13.53 0.17
N PHE A 698 -0.57 13.07 0.10
CA PHE A 698 -1.49 13.10 1.25
C PHE A 698 -1.48 11.83 2.09
N TRP A 699 -0.89 10.75 1.58
CA TRP A 699 -0.82 9.48 2.29
C TRP A 699 0.60 9.24 2.82
N GLY A 700 0.74 8.81 4.07
CA GLY A 700 2.04 8.47 4.67
C GLY A 700 2.48 7.02 4.41
N GLY A 701 1.81 6.31 3.50
CA GLY A 701 2.01 4.88 3.28
C GLY A 701 1.36 3.99 4.35
N VAL A 702 1.71 2.70 4.35
CA VAL A 702 1.17 1.70 5.28
C VAL A 702 1.75 1.88 6.69
N THR A 703 3.02 2.31 6.79
CA THR A 703 3.69 2.63 8.07
C THR A 703 4.02 4.12 8.15
N PRO A 704 3.03 4.99 8.39
CA PRO A 704 3.24 6.43 8.42
C PRO A 704 3.98 6.88 9.68
N LEU A 705 4.86 7.85 9.51
CA LEU A 705 5.53 8.61 10.56
C LEU A 705 4.97 10.03 10.60
N SER A 706 5.22 10.74 11.70
CA SER A 706 4.67 12.07 11.91
C SER A 706 5.25 13.15 11.00
N LYS A 707 6.50 12.98 10.54
CA LYS A 707 7.24 13.97 9.73
C LYS A 707 8.40 13.32 8.97
N GLU A 708 8.87 14.00 7.94
CA GLU A 708 9.96 13.55 7.07
C GLU A 708 11.24 13.18 7.85
N GLU A 709 11.59 13.97 8.86
CA GLU A 709 12.86 13.81 9.58
C GLU A 709 12.93 12.51 10.40
N ASP A 710 11.78 11.87 10.66
CA ASP A 710 11.71 10.61 11.41
C ASP A 710 11.95 9.37 10.52
N ARG A 711 11.87 9.51 9.19
CA ARG A 711 12.05 8.40 8.23
C ARG A 711 13.46 7.81 8.28
N GLY A 712 14.48 8.67 8.39
CA GLY A 712 15.88 8.24 8.49
C GLY A 712 16.15 7.36 9.72
N PRO A 713 15.80 7.81 10.94
CA PRO A 713 15.87 6.99 12.15
C PRO A 713 15.09 5.67 12.06
N ALA A 714 13.88 5.68 11.46
CA ALA A 714 13.09 4.46 11.29
C ALA A 714 13.77 3.45 10.34
N TYR A 715 14.29 3.92 9.20
CA TYR A 715 15.08 3.11 8.27
C TYR A 715 16.29 2.47 8.97
N ALA A 716 17.06 3.27 9.72
CA ALA A 716 18.22 2.79 10.46
C ALA A 716 17.85 1.74 11.51
N ASN A 717 16.73 1.93 12.21
CA ASN A 717 16.22 0.96 13.17
C ASN A 717 15.82 -0.35 12.48
N PHE A 718 15.01 -0.27 11.42
CA PHE A 718 14.56 -1.45 10.69
C PHE A 718 15.74 -2.28 10.18
N LEU A 719 16.72 -1.63 9.54
CA LEU A 719 17.93 -2.29 9.05
C LEU A 719 18.74 -2.92 10.20
N LYS A 720 18.92 -2.22 11.32
CA LYS A 720 19.60 -2.77 12.50
C LYS A 720 18.91 -4.03 13.03
N GLN A 721 17.58 -4.01 13.14
CA GLN A 721 16.79 -5.16 13.61
C GLN A 721 16.86 -6.32 12.61
N ALA A 722 16.83 -6.03 11.31
CA ALA A 722 17.00 -7.04 10.27
C ALA A 722 18.38 -7.72 10.35
N LEU A 723 19.46 -6.93 10.50
CA LEU A 723 20.83 -7.45 10.61
C LEU A 723 21.06 -8.30 11.86
N SER A 724 20.28 -8.08 12.92
CA SER A 724 20.37 -8.89 14.14
C SER A 724 19.78 -10.30 13.98
N GLU A 725 18.90 -10.51 13.00
CA GLU A 725 18.27 -11.80 12.75
C GLU A 725 19.17 -12.70 11.87
N PRO A 726 19.57 -13.91 12.33
CA PRO A 726 20.43 -14.83 11.58
C PRO A 726 19.89 -15.33 10.23
N SER A 727 18.56 -15.37 10.06
CA SER A 727 17.93 -15.85 8.83
C SER A 727 17.80 -14.77 7.74
N ILE A 728 17.77 -13.48 8.10
CA ILE A 728 17.59 -12.42 7.11
C ILE A 728 18.87 -12.20 6.31
N VAL A 729 18.75 -12.24 4.98
CA VAL A 729 19.84 -12.06 4.00
C VAL A 729 19.73 -10.79 3.17
N GLY A 730 18.70 -9.98 3.40
CA GLY A 730 18.51 -8.71 2.71
C GLY A 730 17.22 -8.00 3.10
N VAL A 731 17.13 -6.72 2.74
CA VAL A 731 15.93 -5.89 2.85
C VAL A 731 15.81 -4.99 1.62
N HIS A 732 14.61 -4.90 1.04
CA HIS A 732 14.33 -4.10 -0.15
C HIS A 732 13.31 -2.99 0.18
N TRP A 733 13.68 -1.74 -0.10
CA TRP A 733 12.86 -0.57 0.12
C TRP A 733 11.75 -0.45 -0.93
N PHE A 734 10.52 -0.18 -0.51
CA PHE A 734 9.39 0.14 -1.39
C PHE A 734 9.00 1.63 -1.23
N GLN A 735 9.47 2.56 -2.07
CA GLN A 735 10.03 2.35 -3.39
C GLN A 735 10.90 3.54 -3.83
N TYR A 736 11.40 3.54 -5.07
CA TYR A 736 12.30 4.60 -5.56
C TYR A 736 11.67 6.00 -5.54
N LEU A 737 10.46 6.13 -6.10
CA LEU A 737 9.79 7.39 -6.37
C LEU A 737 8.54 7.56 -5.49
N ASP A 738 8.32 8.80 -5.02
CA ASP A 738 7.03 9.18 -4.42
C ASP A 738 5.88 8.94 -5.39
N GLN A 739 4.71 8.57 -4.88
CA GLN A 739 3.56 8.37 -5.75
C GLN A 739 2.89 9.70 -6.15
N PRO A 740 2.13 9.75 -7.25
CA PRO A 740 1.47 10.96 -7.70
C PRO A 740 0.50 11.49 -6.64
N VAL A 741 0.46 12.80 -6.42
CA VAL A 741 -0.42 13.45 -5.42
C VAL A 741 -1.89 13.03 -5.57
N THR A 742 -2.34 12.79 -6.80
CA THR A 742 -3.72 12.40 -7.16
C THR A 742 -3.91 10.90 -7.41
N GLY A 743 -2.95 10.07 -6.99
CA GLY A 743 -3.04 8.61 -7.06
C GLY A 743 -2.44 8.03 -8.33
N ARG A 744 -1.63 6.98 -8.19
CA ARG A 744 -1.11 6.20 -9.32
C ARG A 744 -2.23 5.43 -10.03
N LEU A 745 -2.03 5.11 -11.30
CA LEU A 745 -3.05 4.43 -12.14
C LEU A 745 -3.61 3.14 -11.54
N LEU A 746 -2.73 2.34 -10.94
CA LEU A 746 -3.02 0.97 -10.48
C LEU A 746 -4.15 0.93 -9.45
N ASP A 747 -4.09 1.79 -8.44
CA ASP A 747 -4.90 1.67 -7.22
C ASP A 747 -5.24 3.00 -6.54
N GLY A 748 -4.79 4.12 -7.10
CA GLY A 748 -4.94 5.44 -6.51
C GLY A 748 -4.01 5.73 -5.33
N GLU A 749 -3.01 4.88 -5.03
CA GLU A 749 -2.04 5.21 -3.99
C GLU A 749 -1.27 6.51 -4.31
N ASN A 750 -1.21 7.40 -3.32
CA ASN A 750 -0.64 8.75 -3.42
C ASN A 750 0.25 9.08 -2.20
N GLY A 751 1.15 8.16 -1.90
CA GLY A 751 2.03 8.22 -0.74
C GLY A 751 3.34 8.94 -0.95
N HIS A 752 3.79 9.60 0.13
CA HIS A 752 5.14 10.13 0.26
C HIS A 752 6.01 9.16 1.05
N PHE A 753 6.82 8.39 0.33
CA PHE A 753 7.77 7.41 0.88
C PHE A 753 8.88 7.06 -0.13
N GLY A 754 9.02 7.81 -1.22
CA GLY A 754 10.10 7.66 -2.19
C GLY A 754 11.45 8.08 -1.61
N LEU A 755 12.52 7.62 -2.25
CA LEU A 755 13.87 8.20 -2.09
C LEU A 755 13.98 9.54 -2.85
N VAL A 756 13.24 9.65 -3.96
CA VAL A 756 13.14 10.85 -4.79
C VAL A 756 11.67 11.29 -4.93
N GLY A 757 11.46 12.60 -5.08
CA GLY A 757 10.14 13.18 -5.38
C GLY A 757 9.82 13.14 -6.88
N VAL A 758 8.59 13.55 -7.25
CA VAL A 758 8.11 13.63 -8.65
C VAL A 758 9.00 14.49 -9.57
N THR A 759 9.79 15.40 -9.01
CA THR A 759 10.74 16.25 -9.72
C THR A 759 12.10 15.60 -9.96
N ASP A 760 12.24 14.31 -9.67
CA ASP A 760 13.50 13.56 -9.72
C ASP A 760 14.59 14.13 -8.80
N LEU A 761 14.20 14.86 -7.75
CA LEU A 761 15.12 15.35 -6.73
C LEU A 761 15.08 14.44 -5.50
N PRO A 762 16.23 14.08 -4.91
CA PRO A 762 16.27 13.28 -3.68
C PRO A 762 15.77 14.06 -2.47
N PHE A 763 15.11 13.35 -1.55
CA PHE A 763 14.84 13.87 -0.21
C PHE A 763 16.14 13.82 0.60
N GLN A 764 16.91 14.91 0.55
CA GLN A 764 18.32 14.92 0.90
C GLN A 764 18.60 14.41 2.32
N GLY A 765 17.84 14.88 3.31
CA GLY A 765 18.01 14.46 4.70
C GLY A 765 17.76 12.96 4.90
N PHE A 766 16.76 12.40 4.20
CA PHE A 766 16.45 10.98 4.25
C PHE A 766 17.52 10.16 3.52
N VAL A 767 17.93 10.55 2.32
CA VAL A 767 18.97 9.86 1.53
C VAL A 767 20.32 9.81 2.25
N GLU A 768 20.71 10.88 2.94
CA GLU A 768 21.93 10.89 3.77
C GLU A 768 21.84 9.89 4.94
N ALA A 769 20.69 9.78 5.59
CA ALA A 769 20.45 8.83 6.66
C ALA A 769 20.45 7.37 6.15
N VAL A 770 19.83 7.12 4.99
CA VAL A 770 19.86 5.83 4.29
C VAL A 770 21.30 5.45 3.95
N ARG A 771 22.05 6.35 3.31
CA ARG A 771 23.45 6.14 2.97
C ARG A 771 24.29 5.78 4.19
N LYS A 772 24.18 6.55 5.27
CA LYS A 772 24.90 6.30 6.51
C LYS A 772 24.59 4.90 7.07
N SER A 773 23.33 4.49 7.03
CA SER A 773 22.88 3.20 7.52
C SER A 773 23.39 2.05 6.65
N ASN A 774 23.30 2.21 5.32
CA ASN A 774 23.76 1.22 4.35
C ASN A 774 25.27 0.96 4.46
N LEU A 775 26.09 2.01 4.54
CA LEU A 775 27.54 1.86 4.68
C LEU A 775 27.96 1.20 6.00
N ALA A 776 27.16 1.33 7.06
CA ALA A 776 27.43 0.65 8.33
C ALA A 776 27.10 -0.85 8.31
N THR A 777 26.39 -1.33 7.27
CA THR A 777 25.90 -2.71 7.17
C THR A 777 27.03 -3.74 7.21
N VAL A 778 28.09 -3.55 6.41
CA VAL A 778 29.20 -4.52 6.33
C VAL A 778 29.92 -4.64 7.68
N ASP A 779 30.18 -3.53 8.36
CA ASP A 779 30.79 -3.53 9.69
C ASP A 779 29.90 -4.20 10.73
N GLN A 780 28.59 -3.98 10.67
CA GLN A 780 27.64 -4.60 11.57
C GLN A 780 27.54 -6.11 11.31
N LEU A 781 27.47 -6.54 10.05
CA LEU A 781 27.47 -7.96 9.67
C LEU A 781 28.74 -8.68 10.10
N ASN A 782 29.91 -8.05 9.99
CA ASN A 782 31.16 -8.62 10.49
C ASN A 782 31.11 -8.85 12.01
N LYS A 783 30.55 -7.90 12.77
CA LYS A 783 30.35 -8.08 14.22
C LYS A 783 29.37 -9.21 14.53
N GLU A 784 28.25 -9.29 13.83
CA GLU A 784 27.26 -10.35 14.03
C GLU A 784 27.80 -11.73 13.62
N ALA A 785 28.56 -11.82 12.52
CA ALA A 785 29.21 -13.05 12.08
C ALA A 785 30.25 -13.54 13.10
N GLN A 786 31.07 -12.63 13.67
CA GLN A 786 32.03 -12.98 14.72
C GLN A 786 31.34 -13.48 15.99
N LYS A 787 30.22 -12.87 16.39
CA LYS A 787 29.40 -13.34 17.52
C LYS A 787 28.81 -14.73 17.26
N ALA A 788 28.30 -14.96 16.04
CA ALA A 788 27.74 -16.23 15.63
C ALA A 788 28.80 -17.35 15.68
N ALA A 789 29.98 -17.11 15.09
CA ALA A 789 31.11 -18.03 15.14
C ALA A 789 31.58 -18.34 16.59
N ALA A 790 31.66 -17.31 17.44
CA ALA A 790 32.01 -17.52 18.86
C ALA A 790 30.98 -18.36 19.61
N THR A 791 29.70 -18.20 19.29
CA THR A 791 28.60 -18.98 19.89
C THR A 791 28.62 -20.43 19.40
N ALA A 792 28.81 -20.64 18.09
CA ALA A 792 28.95 -21.97 17.50
C ALA A 792 30.14 -22.75 18.09
N ASN A 793 31.28 -22.08 18.28
CA ASN A 793 32.47 -22.69 18.91
C ASN A 793 32.21 -23.10 20.37
N LYS A 794 31.48 -22.30 21.15
CA LYS A 794 31.10 -22.65 22.53
C LYS A 794 30.17 -23.87 22.57
N ALA A 795 29.16 -23.91 21.70
CA ALA A 795 28.25 -25.06 21.60
C ALA A 795 28.98 -26.34 21.18
N GLY A 796 29.96 -26.24 20.27
CA GLY A 796 30.82 -27.36 19.88
C GLY A 796 31.70 -27.89 21.02
N HIS A 797 32.31 -27.01 21.82
CA HIS A 797 33.11 -27.40 22.98
C HIS A 797 32.29 -27.99 24.13
N GLU A 798 31.05 -27.52 24.35
CA GLU A 798 30.15 -28.14 25.33
C GLU A 798 29.69 -29.54 24.87
N ALA A 799 29.45 -29.74 23.56
CA ALA A 799 29.13 -31.05 23.00
C ALA A 799 30.31 -32.05 23.04
N GLU A 800 31.56 -31.57 22.87
CA GLU A 800 32.77 -32.40 23.02
C GLU A 800 33.12 -32.66 24.49
N GLY A 801 32.93 -31.67 25.38
CA GLY A 801 33.10 -31.81 26.83
C GLY A 801 32.13 -32.81 27.44
N GLY A 802 30.88 -32.87 26.94
CA GLY A 802 29.90 -33.89 27.31
C GLY A 802 30.25 -35.29 26.83
N ARG A 803 30.89 -35.43 25.66
CA ARG A 803 31.35 -36.75 25.14
C ARG A 803 32.58 -37.28 25.86
N ASN A 804 33.46 -36.41 26.37
CA ASN A 804 34.62 -36.83 27.16
C ASN A 804 34.28 -37.20 28.61
N ALA A 805 33.08 -36.88 29.10
CA ALA A 805 32.60 -37.30 30.42
C ALA A 805 32.02 -38.74 30.44
N ASP A 806 31.65 -39.31 29.28
CA ASP A 806 31.04 -40.65 29.17
C ASP A 806 32.01 -41.75 28.65
N ALA A 807 33.25 -41.39 28.28
CA ALA A 807 34.27 -42.35 27.86
C ALA A 807 35.12 -42.92 29.03
N GLY A 808 34.71 -42.70 30.28
CA GLY A 808 35.47 -43.04 31.49
C GLY A 808 34.94 -44.23 32.31
N LYS A 809 34.02 -45.06 31.78
CA LYS A 809 33.55 -46.28 32.47
C LYS A 809 33.64 -47.50 31.57
N GLY A 810 34.82 -48.14 31.57
CA GLY A 810 34.98 -49.51 31.07
C GLY A 810 34.31 -50.54 31.98
N PRO A 811 33.91 -51.71 31.46
CA PRO A 811 33.13 -52.70 32.19
C PRO A 811 34.04 -53.55 33.09
N GLY A 812 33.88 -53.42 34.41
CA GLY A 812 34.53 -54.28 35.39
C GLY A 812 33.84 -55.65 35.48
N GLN A 813 34.56 -56.69 35.12
CA GLN A 813 34.22 -58.10 35.34
C GLN A 813 34.01 -58.38 36.83
N GLY A 814 32.96 -59.14 37.14
CA GLY A 814 32.70 -59.65 38.48
C GLY A 814 33.57 -60.84 38.84
N ALA A 815 33.94 -60.95 40.12
CA ALA A 815 33.86 -62.13 40.98
C ALA A 815 34.73 -61.91 42.22
N GLY A 816 34.16 -62.09 43.41
CA GLY A 816 34.93 -62.14 44.65
C GLY A 816 34.19 -61.69 45.90
N HIS A 817 33.25 -62.50 46.38
CA HIS A 817 32.81 -62.46 47.77
C HIS A 817 33.99 -62.82 48.70
N THR A 818 34.19 -62.08 49.81
CA THR A 818 34.13 -62.59 51.20
C THR A 818 34.58 -61.54 52.23
N GLY A 819 33.81 -61.47 53.34
CA GLY A 819 34.19 -60.91 54.65
C GLY A 819 34.13 -59.38 54.75
N GLY A 820 33.49 -58.74 55.73
CA GLY A 820 32.98 -59.18 57.03
C GLY A 820 33.12 -58.01 58.00
N HIS A 821 31.99 -57.63 58.60
CA HIS A 821 31.85 -56.91 59.87
C HIS A 821 32.46 -55.52 60.11
N SER A 822 31.53 -54.57 60.24
CA SER A 822 31.31 -53.63 61.36
C SER A 822 32.44 -52.73 61.85
N GLY A 823 32.10 -51.44 62.01
CA GLY A 823 32.52 -50.70 63.19
C GLY A 823 32.71 -49.20 63.00
N ASN A 824 31.64 -48.45 63.29
CA ASN A 824 31.58 -47.17 64.01
C ASN A 824 32.57 -46.04 63.72
N GLY A 825 32.01 -44.84 63.53
CA GLY A 825 32.67 -43.59 63.90
C GLY A 825 32.01 -42.34 63.33
N HIS A 826 30.90 -41.95 63.95
CA HIS A 826 30.23 -40.63 64.02
C HIS A 826 30.14 -39.72 62.79
#